data_AF-A0A351UNF4-F1
#
_entry.id   AF-A0A351UNF4-F1
#
_cell.length_a   1.000
_cell.length_b   1.000
_cell.length_c   1.000
_cell.angle_alpha   90.00
_cell.angle_beta   90.00
_cell.angle_gamma   90.00
#
_symmetry.space_group_name_H-M   'P 1'
#
loop_
_entity.id
_entity.type
_entity.pdbx_description
1 polymer ?
#
loop_
_entity_poly.entity_id
_entity_poly.type
_entity_poly.pdbx_seq_one_letter_code
_entity_poly.pdbx_strand_id
1 'polypeptide(L)'
;MAELTPGKELSGIPRPRATRLTGLGWGAFAAWFITIQAAAVSGNNLLYLLSAVILSAFLLSWAWGKINFRSVEAALLPPGQLFRGTEFSLPVTLHNRSGLAALGLRLACRGQRLCAERLEAGGKGELELRYRLPHRGQNRLEDLRLETEFPFGLLLHSRALQVQELTALPRTREIRSASELGEGVEVLVSSSSRRGRSGDLWGVREMRADEDVRSVNWKLSAKTGRLMTVEYAEAVGSRVTVRLEGNASGPEGETRVEEAAGACRFFIDAGAEVRLITPDGEIDYGRGLLHLDRLLRSLALAGDGAKPRPSTSPDPVPAGESQDEVLWRRLTLAGCWLIYLCLFLVEEFRTYPAGVIAALLAAATLARGRGLPRLPGRLWDAVSLAVLLHAVLLHWRSAGIMVANTWLVGYMLVYFAFNTGDLAGRRRAFTVFYLGFFLVSGQTISLWYFPAYLAYLAFATAWLAAEWGAGLRPGRRWPGALGTVMGVLLVLSAAVFAAIPRVEPRIRRSPIVAALGLDKLNARSSSVTGFTKNVSLGYFGELKRSGARVMRIRPLKSAGSDPPPLYVRGMAFDEFDGLRWSKGANDLKYRLNGRLFWSRDGGGPMTRSGRSLLFPGGGPASPTAAAEYTIYPMNLAVIFSAYPISSVEPAGAGAFFDYTDSAYFAVPYQRGVQYTVRGRAPVPSEGILAFTEDSENLLRRYLRIPEGEDPRMAGLARSVTRKARGPLAKARAIEKYLRSTYNYSLFSKKEGAGLADFLFVTREGNCEYFASAAVMLLRHAGVPARLVTGFLASEYNEYGDFYDVRQSQAHAWTEAYIRGLGWVRLDPTPSGSYGALLGRRLAGRLSRWLEAGNVRWYRHVIGYDNYAQRNTFHRLGVAVSRWNLARTLGWLAGIFAAALILRAVALAWPRRRTVRPALDIFARAQAALESAGLRREPCWTPREYALWAARRRPDLSGILKLADEHYQERYAGLPRTTEELTAAREILAQLRARTAPPFWRGLRHRN
;
A
#
# COMPACT_ATOMS: atom_id res chain seq x y z
N MET A 1 -46.13 4.54 -40.71
CA MET A 1 -44.75 4.05 -40.85
C MET A 1 -43.92 5.15 -41.47
N ALA A 2 -43.11 5.81 -40.64
CA ALA A 2 -41.94 6.61 -41.02
C ALA A 2 -40.96 6.42 -39.85
N GLU A 3 -39.73 6.10 -40.19
CA GLU A 3 -38.77 5.36 -39.39
C GLU A 3 -38.41 6.05 -38.06
N LEU A 4 -38.56 5.29 -36.96
CA LEU A 4 -37.81 5.49 -35.73
C LEU A 4 -36.35 5.15 -36.03
N THR A 5 -35.56 6.14 -36.45
CA THR A 5 -34.10 6.01 -36.46
C THR A 5 -33.62 5.64 -35.04
N PRO A 6 -32.86 4.55 -34.86
CA PRO A 6 -32.24 4.22 -33.59
C PRO A 6 -31.23 5.32 -33.22
N GLY A 7 -31.10 5.56 -31.91
CA GLY A 7 -30.37 6.66 -31.28
C GLY A 7 -29.13 7.15 -32.03
N LYS A 8 -29.12 8.46 -32.33
CA LYS A 8 -27.88 9.20 -32.60
C LYS A 8 -26.96 9.05 -31.39
N GLU A 9 -25.95 8.19 -31.51
CA GLU A 9 -24.75 8.22 -30.68
C GLU A 9 -24.08 9.59 -30.86
N LEU A 10 -24.40 10.54 -29.98
CA LEU A 10 -23.70 11.83 -29.90
C LEU A 10 -22.32 11.62 -29.25
N SER A 11 -21.41 11.03 -30.02
CA SER A 11 -19.98 10.98 -29.71
C SER A 11 -19.33 12.29 -30.17
N GLY A 12 -19.44 13.34 -29.34
CA GLY A 12 -18.95 14.68 -29.70
C GLY A 12 -18.21 15.40 -28.57
N ILE A 13 -16.87 15.38 -28.65
CA ILE A 13 -15.86 16.17 -27.93
C ILE A 13 -15.71 15.87 -26.41
N PRO A 14 -14.59 15.26 -25.96
CA PRO A 14 -14.37 14.97 -24.54
C PRO A 14 -14.15 16.25 -23.73
N ARG A 15 -15.11 16.59 -22.86
CA ARG A 15 -14.94 17.60 -21.79
C ARG A 15 -13.75 17.29 -20.88
N PRO A 16 -13.15 18.29 -20.21
CA PRO A 16 -11.94 18.10 -19.42
C PRO A 16 -12.14 17.06 -18.31
N ARG A 17 -11.30 16.04 -18.31
CA ARG A 17 -11.19 15.08 -17.21
C ARG A 17 -10.58 15.80 -16.02
N ALA A 18 -11.39 16.10 -15.01
CA ALA A 18 -10.88 16.71 -13.79
C ALA A 18 -10.43 15.59 -12.84
N THR A 19 -9.17 15.64 -12.44
CA THR A 19 -8.63 14.82 -11.35
C THR A 19 -8.40 15.73 -10.15
N ARG A 20 -8.99 15.40 -9.01
CA ARG A 20 -8.86 16.20 -7.77
C ARG A 20 -8.48 15.30 -6.61
N LEU A 21 -7.77 15.85 -5.62
CA LEU A 21 -7.48 15.16 -4.37
C LEU A 21 -8.77 15.08 -3.53
N THR A 22 -9.06 13.90 -2.99
CA THR A 22 -10.13 13.74 -1.99
C THR A 22 -9.66 14.29 -0.63
N GLY A 23 -10.55 14.41 0.35
CA GLY A 23 -10.15 14.77 1.72
C GLY A 23 -9.15 13.78 2.33
N LEU A 24 -9.29 12.48 2.01
CA LEU A 24 -8.32 11.44 2.37
C LEU A 24 -7.00 11.61 1.61
N GLY A 25 -7.06 11.99 0.32
CA GLY A 25 -5.91 12.32 -0.51
C GLY A 25 -5.08 13.48 0.06
N TRP A 26 -5.72 14.56 0.52
CA TRP A 26 -5.00 15.66 1.17
C TRP A 26 -4.31 15.23 2.46
N GLY A 27 -4.98 14.43 3.29
CA GLY A 27 -4.38 13.85 4.51
C GLY A 27 -3.17 12.97 4.20
N ALA A 28 -3.29 12.09 3.20
CA ALA A 28 -2.18 11.24 2.76
C ALA A 28 -1.01 12.02 2.14
N PHE A 29 -1.29 13.11 1.42
CA PHE A 29 -0.26 13.99 0.87
C PHE A 29 0.50 14.71 1.97
N ALA A 30 -0.19 15.24 2.98
CA ALA A 30 0.44 15.85 4.15
C ALA A 30 1.30 14.83 4.92
N ALA A 31 0.80 13.61 5.13
CA ALA A 31 1.55 12.50 5.72
C ALA A 31 2.81 12.15 4.91
N TRP A 32 2.69 12.04 3.57
CA TRP A 32 3.83 11.81 2.69
C TRP A 32 4.87 12.92 2.80
N PHE A 33 4.44 14.19 2.76
CA PHE A 33 5.32 15.35 2.85
C PHE A 33 6.07 15.36 4.20
N ILE A 34 5.37 15.15 5.31
CA ILE A 34 6.00 15.03 6.63
C ILE A 34 7.00 13.88 6.66
N THR A 35 6.66 12.73 6.09
CA THR A 35 7.54 11.56 6.08
C THR A 35 8.80 11.76 5.25
N ILE A 36 8.68 12.32 4.04
CA ILE A 36 9.86 12.55 3.20
C ILE A 36 10.78 13.60 3.80
N GLN A 37 10.24 14.64 4.43
CA GLN A 37 11.04 15.63 5.16
C GLN A 37 11.72 14.99 6.38
N ALA A 38 10.99 14.21 7.17
CA ALA A 38 11.55 13.46 8.29
C ALA A 38 12.66 12.50 7.84
N ALA A 39 12.47 11.79 6.72
CA ALA A 39 13.47 10.91 6.12
C ALA A 39 14.71 11.67 5.64
N ALA A 40 14.51 12.82 4.98
CA ALA A 40 15.59 13.67 4.47
C ALA A 40 16.43 14.28 5.59
N VAL A 41 15.81 14.73 6.69
CA VAL A 41 16.57 15.33 7.79
C VAL A 41 17.19 14.27 8.71
N SER A 42 16.50 13.17 9.00
CA SER A 42 17.05 12.12 9.86
C SER A 42 18.09 11.23 9.15
N GLY A 43 18.02 11.11 7.82
CA GLY A 43 18.75 10.11 7.05
C GLY A 43 18.20 8.69 7.22
N ASN A 44 17.02 8.52 7.84
CA ASN A 44 16.46 7.20 8.11
C ASN A 44 15.81 6.58 6.85
N ASN A 45 16.42 5.49 6.38
CA ASN A 45 15.92 4.75 5.23
C ASN A 45 14.56 4.06 5.41
N LEU A 46 14.15 3.72 6.63
CA LEU A 46 12.81 3.15 6.86
C LEU A 46 11.70 4.20 6.64
N LEU A 47 11.98 5.48 6.93
CA LEU A 47 11.06 6.57 6.60
C LEU A 47 11.01 6.82 5.08
N TYR A 48 12.13 6.67 4.37
CA TYR A 48 12.11 6.65 2.90
C TYR A 48 11.26 5.50 2.34
N LEU A 49 11.28 4.33 2.98
CA LEU A 49 10.44 3.18 2.60
C LEU A 49 8.95 3.48 2.84
N LEU A 50 8.61 4.05 3.99
CA LEU A 50 7.23 4.46 4.29
C LEU A 50 6.75 5.55 3.31
N SER A 51 7.60 6.54 3.00
CA SER A 51 7.32 7.58 2.00
C SER A 51 7.09 6.97 0.61
N ALA A 52 7.90 5.97 0.23
CA ALA A 52 7.77 5.28 -1.05
C ALA A 52 6.43 4.57 -1.21
N VAL A 53 5.89 3.97 -0.13
CA VAL A 53 4.54 3.36 -0.15
C VAL A 53 3.47 4.39 -0.43
N ILE A 54 3.49 5.52 0.28
CA ILE A 54 2.44 6.54 0.15
C ILE A 54 2.49 7.14 -1.26
N LEU A 55 3.68 7.47 -1.76
CA LEU A 55 3.85 7.97 -3.13
C LEU A 55 3.42 6.93 -4.17
N SER A 56 3.74 5.66 -3.96
CA SER A 56 3.31 4.56 -4.83
C SER A 56 1.79 4.40 -4.84
N ALA A 57 1.12 4.59 -3.71
CA ALA A 57 -0.34 4.59 -3.64
C ALA A 57 -0.95 5.73 -4.47
N PHE A 58 -0.37 6.93 -4.43
CA PHE A 58 -0.77 8.05 -5.31
C PHE A 58 -0.55 7.75 -6.79
N LEU A 59 0.63 7.27 -7.16
CA LEU A 59 0.95 6.92 -8.54
C LEU A 59 0.04 5.81 -9.08
N LEU A 60 -0.25 4.79 -8.27
CA LEU A 60 -1.16 3.71 -8.62
C LEU A 60 -2.60 4.21 -8.75
N SER A 61 -3.08 5.04 -7.82
CA SER A 61 -4.39 5.71 -7.92
C SER A 61 -4.51 6.54 -9.18
N TRP A 62 -3.48 7.30 -9.55
CA TRP A 62 -3.49 8.15 -10.73
C TRP A 62 -3.48 7.34 -12.03
N ALA A 63 -2.61 6.34 -12.13
CA ALA A 63 -2.47 5.51 -13.33
C ALA A 63 -3.71 4.63 -13.54
N TRP A 64 -4.14 3.92 -12.49
CA TRP A 64 -5.28 3.02 -12.57
C TRP A 64 -6.59 3.77 -12.75
N GLY A 65 -6.78 4.89 -12.05
CA GLY A 65 -7.94 5.76 -12.21
C GLY A 65 -8.12 6.21 -13.66
N LYS A 66 -7.03 6.58 -14.36
CA LYS A 66 -7.09 6.89 -15.81
C LYS A 66 -7.44 5.69 -16.68
N ILE A 67 -6.83 4.53 -16.46
CA ILE A 67 -7.09 3.32 -17.27
C ILE A 67 -8.55 2.84 -17.09
N ASN A 68 -8.99 2.75 -15.84
CA ASN A 68 -10.31 2.30 -15.42
C ASN A 68 -11.44 3.17 -15.99
N PHE A 69 -11.16 4.46 -16.20
CA PHE A 69 -12.15 5.47 -16.56
C PHE A 69 -12.12 5.86 -18.05
N ARG A 70 -11.04 5.53 -18.78
CA ARG A 70 -10.83 5.99 -20.16
C ARG A 70 -11.84 5.43 -21.16
N SER A 71 -12.28 4.18 -20.97
CA SER A 71 -13.06 3.42 -21.96
C SER A 71 -14.49 3.10 -21.53
N VAL A 72 -14.96 3.74 -20.46
CA VAL A 72 -16.35 3.63 -20.02
C VAL A 72 -17.14 4.70 -20.73
N GLU A 73 -18.25 4.33 -21.36
CA GLU A 73 -19.22 5.24 -21.95
C GLU A 73 -20.53 5.14 -21.17
N ALA A 74 -21.28 6.23 -21.11
CA ALA A 74 -22.58 6.29 -20.44
C ALA A 74 -23.60 6.85 -21.43
N ALA A 75 -24.70 6.12 -21.62
CA ALA A 75 -25.81 6.56 -22.45
C ALA A 75 -27.08 6.64 -21.59
N LEU A 76 -27.82 7.73 -21.80
CA LEU A 76 -29.07 8.06 -21.09
C LEU A 76 -30.24 7.77 -22.04
N LEU A 77 -31.19 6.97 -21.58
CA LEU A 77 -32.42 6.67 -22.32
C LEU A 77 -33.61 7.26 -21.55
N PRO A 78 -34.07 8.49 -21.88
CA PRO A 78 -35.19 9.08 -21.20
C PRO A 78 -36.51 8.34 -21.51
N PRO A 79 -37.43 8.25 -20.53
CA PRO A 79 -38.80 7.78 -20.78
C PRO A 79 -39.51 8.62 -21.86
N GLY A 80 -40.42 8.01 -22.62
CA GLY A 80 -41.09 8.66 -23.75
C GLY A 80 -41.98 9.86 -23.38
N GLN A 81 -42.62 9.83 -22.21
CA GLN A 81 -43.43 10.94 -21.68
C GLN A 81 -42.99 11.25 -20.24
N LEU A 82 -42.63 12.51 -20.00
CA LEU A 82 -42.22 13.02 -18.69
C LEU A 82 -43.19 14.14 -18.32
N PHE A 83 -43.80 14.09 -17.14
CA PHE A 83 -44.73 15.13 -16.70
C PHE A 83 -44.06 16.03 -15.66
N ARG A 84 -44.46 17.31 -15.62
CA ARG A 84 -44.01 18.24 -14.59
C ARG A 84 -44.33 17.68 -13.19
N GLY A 85 -43.33 17.68 -12.32
CA GLY A 85 -43.50 17.35 -10.90
C GLY A 85 -43.73 15.87 -10.60
N THR A 86 -43.65 14.95 -11.56
CA THR A 86 -43.65 13.50 -11.30
C THR A 86 -42.22 12.98 -11.12
N GLU A 87 -42.04 12.04 -10.18
CA GLU A 87 -40.78 11.30 -10.07
C GLU A 87 -40.71 10.25 -11.17
N PHE A 88 -39.56 10.15 -11.84
CA PHE A 88 -39.30 9.11 -12.84
C PHE A 88 -37.92 8.49 -12.62
N SER A 89 -37.79 7.23 -13.05
CA SER A 89 -36.51 6.53 -13.11
C SER A 89 -35.87 6.77 -14.47
N LEU A 90 -34.69 7.38 -14.50
CA LEU A 90 -33.86 7.58 -15.67
C LEU A 90 -32.81 6.46 -15.74
N PRO A 91 -32.97 5.46 -16.63
CA PRO A 91 -31.98 4.42 -16.81
C PRO A 91 -30.72 4.98 -17.49
N VAL A 92 -29.58 4.80 -16.81
CA VAL A 92 -28.24 5.08 -17.34
C VAL A 92 -27.58 3.76 -17.68
N THR A 93 -27.34 3.54 -18.96
CA THR A 93 -26.58 2.38 -19.44
C THR A 93 -25.09 2.76 -19.47
N LEU A 94 -24.28 2.01 -18.72
CA LEU A 94 -22.83 2.08 -18.75
C LEU A 94 -22.28 0.97 -19.63
N HIS A 95 -21.40 1.32 -20.56
CA HIS A 95 -20.75 0.36 -21.44
C HIS A 95 -19.23 0.43 -21.29
N ASN A 96 -18.59 -0.70 -21.01
CA ASN A 96 -17.15 -0.80 -20.90
C ASN A 96 -16.54 -1.30 -22.21
N ARG A 97 -15.88 -0.42 -22.97
CA ARG A 97 -15.19 -0.78 -24.22
C ARG A 97 -13.76 -1.29 -24.01
N SER A 98 -13.28 -1.43 -22.77
CA SER A 98 -11.94 -1.96 -22.50
C SER A 98 -11.90 -3.48 -22.33
N GLY A 99 -10.72 -4.05 -22.55
CA GLY A 99 -10.42 -5.46 -22.24
C GLY A 99 -10.22 -5.77 -20.75
N LEU A 100 -10.39 -4.78 -19.86
CA LEU A 100 -10.27 -4.93 -18.41
C LEU A 100 -11.62 -4.61 -17.75
N ALA A 101 -11.89 -5.20 -16.59
CA ALA A 101 -13.08 -4.84 -15.82
C ALA A 101 -12.93 -3.42 -15.25
N ALA A 102 -13.96 -2.58 -15.39
CA ALA A 102 -14.01 -1.28 -14.75
C ALA A 102 -14.60 -1.42 -13.34
N LEU A 103 -13.93 -0.85 -12.33
CA LEU A 103 -14.23 -1.08 -10.91
C LEU A 103 -14.53 0.25 -10.21
N GLY A 104 -15.54 0.28 -9.33
CA GLY A 104 -15.80 1.47 -8.50
C GLY A 104 -16.17 2.69 -9.29
N LEU A 105 -17.07 2.51 -10.26
CA LEU A 105 -17.68 3.60 -10.99
C LEU A 105 -18.84 4.14 -10.15
N ARG A 106 -18.91 5.45 -10.02
CA ARG A 106 -20.01 6.13 -9.35
C ARG A 106 -20.61 7.12 -10.30
N LEU A 107 -21.92 7.28 -10.20
CA LEU A 107 -22.64 8.29 -10.91
C LEU A 107 -23.19 9.28 -9.89
N ALA A 108 -22.72 10.52 -9.98
CA ALA A 108 -23.04 11.59 -9.06
C ALA A 108 -23.95 12.61 -9.77
N CYS A 109 -25.05 12.98 -9.12
CA CYS A 109 -26.01 13.97 -9.59
C CYS A 109 -26.56 14.75 -8.39
N ARG A 110 -26.16 16.02 -8.21
CA ARG A 110 -26.56 16.98 -7.13
C ARG A 110 -27.29 16.36 -5.91
N GLY A 111 -26.58 15.52 -5.14
CA GLY A 111 -27.08 14.89 -3.90
C GLY A 111 -27.23 13.37 -3.96
N GLN A 112 -27.53 12.79 -5.12
CA GLN A 112 -27.59 11.34 -5.32
C GLN A 112 -26.24 10.78 -5.79
N ARG A 113 -25.84 9.65 -5.20
CA ARG A 113 -24.64 8.89 -5.59
C ARG A 113 -25.01 7.43 -5.80
N LEU A 114 -25.02 6.99 -7.05
CA LEU A 114 -25.27 5.60 -7.41
C LEU A 114 -23.96 4.90 -7.74
N CYS A 115 -23.72 3.72 -7.17
CA CYS A 115 -22.50 2.96 -7.38
C CYS A 115 -22.73 1.81 -8.37
N ALA A 116 -21.95 1.77 -9.45
CA ALA A 116 -21.76 0.57 -10.27
C ALA A 116 -20.51 -0.16 -9.77
N GLU A 117 -20.71 -1.31 -9.12
CA GLU A 117 -19.65 -2.02 -8.39
C GLU A 117 -18.51 -2.51 -9.30
N ARG A 118 -18.90 -3.15 -10.41
CA ARG A 118 -18.00 -3.75 -11.38
C ARG A 118 -18.71 -3.88 -12.72
N LEU A 119 -18.07 -3.36 -13.76
CA LEU A 119 -18.47 -3.52 -15.14
C LEU A 119 -17.43 -4.42 -15.82
N GLU A 120 -17.81 -5.66 -16.17
CA GLU A 120 -16.89 -6.61 -16.81
C GLU A 120 -16.34 -6.06 -18.14
N ALA A 121 -15.24 -6.62 -18.64
CA ALA A 121 -14.69 -6.27 -19.94
C ALA A 121 -15.74 -6.49 -21.05
N GLY A 122 -16.00 -5.48 -21.88
CA GLY A 122 -17.08 -5.52 -22.89
C GLY A 122 -18.51 -5.47 -22.32
N GLY A 123 -18.67 -5.46 -21.00
CA GLY A 123 -19.96 -5.56 -20.33
C GLY A 123 -20.82 -4.29 -20.42
N LYS A 124 -22.13 -4.47 -20.27
CA LYS A 124 -23.11 -3.41 -20.04
C LYS A 124 -23.64 -3.49 -18.61
N GLY A 125 -23.89 -2.35 -17.99
CA GLY A 125 -24.47 -2.24 -16.66
C GLY A 125 -25.50 -1.12 -16.65
N GLU A 126 -26.57 -1.29 -15.88
CA GLU A 126 -27.66 -0.32 -15.80
C GLU A 126 -27.73 0.26 -14.39
N LEU A 127 -27.89 1.58 -14.32
CA LEU A 127 -28.12 2.32 -13.09
C LEU A 127 -29.41 3.12 -13.24
N GLU A 128 -30.28 3.10 -12.24
CA GLU A 128 -31.52 3.86 -12.25
C GLU A 128 -31.39 5.11 -11.38
N LEU A 129 -31.42 6.29 -12.01
CA LEU A 129 -31.49 7.58 -11.33
C LEU A 129 -32.93 7.96 -11.06
N ARG A 130 -33.24 8.35 -9.82
CA ARG A 130 -34.56 8.94 -9.51
C ARG A 130 -34.49 10.44 -9.70
N TYR A 131 -35.35 11.00 -10.53
CA TYR A 131 -35.32 12.42 -10.86
C TYR A 131 -36.72 13.01 -10.94
N ARG A 132 -36.82 14.32 -10.71
CA ARG A 132 -38.08 15.09 -10.76
C ARG A 132 -37.85 16.34 -11.60
N LEU A 133 -38.70 16.60 -12.59
CA LEU A 133 -38.63 17.83 -13.39
C LEU A 133 -39.47 18.93 -12.72
N PRO A 134 -38.87 20.03 -12.22
CA PRO A 134 -39.60 21.08 -11.49
C PRO A 134 -40.44 21.97 -12.41
N HIS A 135 -40.04 22.12 -13.67
CA HIS A 135 -40.64 23.04 -14.62
C HIS A 135 -41.27 22.27 -15.80
N ARG A 136 -42.36 22.79 -16.37
CA ARG A 136 -42.84 22.34 -17.69
C ARG A 136 -41.92 22.88 -18.80
N GLY A 137 -41.88 22.19 -19.94
CA GLY A 137 -41.07 22.55 -21.09
C GLY A 137 -39.63 22.05 -20.98
N GLN A 138 -38.68 22.80 -21.55
CA GLN A 138 -37.28 22.38 -21.62
C GLN A 138 -36.59 22.44 -20.25
N ASN A 139 -36.15 21.29 -19.75
CA ASN A 139 -35.38 21.15 -18.53
C ASN A 139 -33.96 20.68 -18.85
N ARG A 140 -32.98 21.37 -18.27
CA ARG A 140 -31.57 21.07 -18.44
C ARG A 140 -31.05 20.25 -17.25
N LEU A 141 -30.65 19.01 -17.51
CA LEU A 141 -29.98 18.15 -16.52
C LEU A 141 -28.57 18.67 -16.22
N GLU A 142 -28.42 19.39 -15.12
CA GLU A 142 -27.11 19.89 -14.67
C GLU A 142 -26.38 18.89 -13.76
N ASP A 143 -25.05 18.94 -13.78
CA ASP A 143 -24.17 18.27 -12.82
C ASP A 143 -24.20 16.74 -12.78
N LEU A 144 -24.61 16.09 -13.88
CA LEU A 144 -24.44 14.65 -14.06
C LEU A 144 -22.96 14.30 -14.30
N ARG A 145 -22.33 13.59 -13.37
CA ARG A 145 -20.91 13.23 -13.43
C ARG A 145 -20.71 11.74 -13.25
N LEU A 146 -19.89 11.16 -14.12
CA LEU A 146 -19.29 9.86 -13.86
C LEU A 146 -18.01 10.09 -13.05
N GLU A 147 -17.85 9.36 -11.97
CA GLU A 147 -16.76 9.53 -11.00
C GLU A 147 -16.12 8.19 -10.64
N THR A 148 -14.82 8.19 -10.34
CA THR A 148 -14.15 7.03 -9.74
C THR A 148 -13.04 7.48 -8.79
N GLU A 149 -12.93 6.75 -7.68
CA GLU A 149 -11.91 6.95 -6.63
C GLU A 149 -10.97 5.73 -6.48
N PHE A 150 -11.10 4.75 -7.37
CA PHE A 150 -10.38 3.47 -7.30
C PHE A 150 -8.86 3.66 -7.51
N PRO A 151 -7.98 2.89 -6.81
CA PRO A 151 -8.26 1.81 -5.85
C PRO A 151 -8.33 2.22 -4.37
N PHE A 152 -7.79 3.38 -3.99
CA PHE A 152 -7.55 3.72 -2.59
C PHE A 152 -8.37 4.89 -2.04
N GLY A 153 -9.19 5.56 -2.86
CA GLY A 153 -9.91 6.74 -2.39
C GLY A 153 -9.08 8.03 -2.37
N LEU A 154 -7.85 8.04 -2.91
CA LEU A 154 -6.93 9.18 -2.83
C LEU A 154 -7.20 10.28 -3.86
N LEU A 155 -7.60 9.88 -5.07
CA LEU A 155 -7.83 10.76 -6.21
C LEU A 155 -9.23 10.52 -6.75
N LEU A 156 -9.99 11.60 -6.91
CA LEU A 156 -11.29 11.60 -7.57
C LEU A 156 -11.08 11.96 -9.04
N HIS A 157 -11.33 11.00 -9.92
CA HIS A 157 -11.44 11.25 -11.35
C HIS A 157 -12.90 11.47 -11.72
N SER A 158 -13.19 12.57 -12.40
CA SER A 158 -14.56 12.93 -12.80
C SER A 158 -14.62 13.31 -14.28
N ARG A 159 -15.73 12.95 -14.94
CA ARG A 159 -16.11 13.41 -16.27
C ARG A 159 -17.58 13.76 -16.25
N ALA A 160 -17.87 15.01 -16.60
CA ALA A 160 -19.23 15.45 -16.85
C ALA A 160 -19.81 14.67 -18.02
N LEU A 161 -21.00 14.13 -17.84
CA LEU A 161 -21.78 13.54 -18.91
C LEU A 161 -22.44 14.67 -19.72
N GLN A 162 -22.78 14.39 -20.97
CA GLN A 162 -23.44 15.37 -21.81
C GLN A 162 -24.80 15.72 -21.20
N VAL A 163 -25.10 17.01 -21.20
CA VAL A 163 -26.37 17.54 -20.68
C VAL A 163 -27.45 17.21 -21.70
N GLN A 164 -28.39 16.33 -21.35
CA GLN A 164 -29.61 16.12 -22.12
C GLN A 164 -30.65 17.17 -21.73
N GLU A 165 -31.26 17.78 -22.73
CA GLU A 165 -32.47 18.58 -22.56
C GLU A 165 -33.67 17.62 -22.51
N LEU A 166 -34.37 17.59 -21.39
CA LEU A 166 -35.58 16.79 -21.21
C LEU A 166 -36.78 17.71 -21.31
N THR A 167 -37.78 17.32 -22.09
CA THR A 167 -39.04 18.07 -22.18
C THR A 167 -40.03 17.50 -21.18
N ALA A 168 -40.48 18.33 -20.23
CA ALA A 168 -41.55 17.99 -19.30
C ALA A 168 -42.90 18.46 -19.84
N LEU A 169 -43.81 17.53 -20.10
CA LEU A 169 -45.19 17.79 -20.44
C LEU A 169 -45.93 18.46 -19.25
N PRO A 170 -46.91 19.34 -19.52
CA PRO A 170 -47.73 19.92 -18.46
C PRO A 170 -48.52 18.84 -17.73
N ARG A 171 -48.79 19.06 -16.44
CA ARG A 171 -49.63 18.14 -15.67
C ARG A 171 -51.07 18.26 -16.17
N THR A 172 -51.71 17.15 -16.49
CA THR A 172 -53.13 17.18 -16.89
C THR A 172 -53.98 17.24 -15.64
N ARG A 173 -54.75 18.32 -15.48
CA ARG A 173 -55.83 18.38 -14.48
C ARG A 173 -56.98 17.47 -14.94
N GLU A 174 -57.60 16.76 -14.00
CA GLU A 174 -58.79 15.98 -14.29
C GLU A 174 -59.97 16.96 -14.44
N ILE A 175 -60.56 16.99 -15.64
CA ILE A 175 -61.69 17.87 -15.97
C ILE A 175 -62.90 16.97 -16.23
N ARG A 176 -64.05 17.30 -15.62
CA ARG A 176 -65.29 16.52 -15.77
C ARG A 176 -66.29 17.21 -16.69
N SER A 177 -66.21 18.53 -16.83
CA SER A 177 -67.08 19.31 -17.71
C SER A 177 -66.40 20.55 -18.26
N ALA A 178 -66.82 21.02 -19.44
CA ALA A 178 -66.28 22.24 -20.06
C ALA A 178 -66.54 23.51 -19.21
N SER A 179 -67.51 23.47 -18.29
CA SER A 179 -67.81 24.55 -17.33
C SER A 179 -66.79 24.68 -16.18
N GLU A 180 -65.85 23.73 -16.03
CA GLU A 180 -64.80 23.77 -15.01
C GLU A 180 -63.54 24.55 -15.45
N LEU A 181 -63.52 25.08 -16.67
CA LEU A 181 -62.39 25.83 -17.24
C LEU A 181 -62.42 27.29 -16.77
N GLY A 182 -61.25 27.85 -16.41
CA GLY A 182 -61.14 29.26 -16.02
C GLY A 182 -61.20 30.23 -17.21
N GLU A 183 -61.27 31.53 -16.92
CA GLU A 183 -61.44 32.65 -17.90
C GLU A 183 -60.34 32.75 -19.00
N GLY A 184 -59.35 31.85 -19.05
CA GLY A 184 -58.25 31.88 -20.02
C GLY A 184 -58.16 30.67 -20.97
N VAL A 185 -59.13 29.75 -20.93
CA VAL A 185 -59.19 28.58 -21.83
C VAL A 185 -60.57 28.49 -22.48
N GLU A 186 -60.66 28.85 -23.76
CA GLU A 186 -61.91 28.81 -24.52
C GLU A 186 -62.05 27.45 -25.23
N VAL A 187 -63.22 26.80 -25.13
CA VAL A 187 -63.52 25.54 -25.82
C VAL A 187 -64.69 25.73 -26.76
N LEU A 188 -64.42 25.65 -28.06
CA LEU A 188 -65.42 25.74 -29.11
C LEU A 188 -65.75 24.33 -29.61
N VAL A 189 -66.93 23.84 -29.26
CA VAL A 189 -67.45 22.57 -29.77
C VAL A 189 -68.24 22.83 -31.04
N SER A 190 -67.71 22.39 -32.16
CA SER A 190 -68.42 22.35 -33.45
C SER A 190 -68.93 20.93 -33.70
N SER A 191 -70.24 20.77 -33.74
CA SER A 191 -70.88 19.56 -34.25
C SER A 191 -71.06 19.72 -35.76
N SER A 192 -70.41 18.88 -36.56
CA SER A 192 -70.78 18.72 -37.96
C SER A 192 -71.57 17.42 -38.10
N SER A 193 -72.89 17.54 -38.20
CA SER A 193 -73.74 16.45 -38.65
C SER A 193 -73.48 16.19 -40.13
N ARG A 194 -73.26 14.92 -40.51
CA ARG A 194 -73.26 14.51 -41.92
C ARG A 194 -74.50 13.66 -42.16
N ARG A 195 -75.03 13.70 -43.39
CA ARG A 195 -76.09 12.78 -43.81
C ARG A 195 -75.60 11.35 -43.64
N GLY A 196 -76.35 10.54 -42.90
CA GLY A 196 -76.01 9.14 -42.69
C GLY A 196 -77.26 8.27 -42.52
N ARG A 197 -77.06 7.02 -42.11
CA ARG A 197 -78.11 5.98 -42.15
C ARG A 197 -78.82 5.76 -40.83
N SER A 198 -78.33 6.34 -39.73
CA SER A 198 -78.89 6.19 -38.39
C SER A 198 -78.57 7.39 -37.50
N GLY A 199 -79.52 7.80 -36.67
CA GLY A 199 -79.37 8.90 -35.71
C GLY A 199 -80.65 9.73 -35.61
N ASP A 200 -80.54 11.02 -35.32
CA ASP A 200 -81.70 11.92 -35.24
C ASP A 200 -82.30 12.21 -36.62
N LEU A 201 -83.60 12.46 -36.68
CA LEU A 201 -84.32 12.78 -37.91
C LEU A 201 -83.74 14.07 -38.54
N TRP A 202 -83.09 13.94 -39.70
CA TRP A 202 -82.55 15.08 -40.44
C TRP A 202 -83.62 15.76 -41.29
N GLY A 203 -84.49 14.96 -41.93
CA GLY A 203 -85.57 15.45 -42.77
C GLY A 203 -86.27 14.33 -43.52
N VAL A 204 -87.40 14.65 -44.16
CA VAL A 204 -88.14 13.70 -45.00
C VAL A 204 -88.31 14.32 -46.39
N ARG A 205 -87.97 13.56 -47.43
CA ARG A 205 -88.10 14.00 -48.83
C ARG A 205 -88.50 12.86 -49.75
N GLU A 206 -88.83 13.19 -50.99
CA GLU A 206 -89.08 12.20 -52.03
C GLU A 206 -87.80 11.40 -52.33
N MET A 207 -87.95 10.08 -52.42
CA MET A 207 -86.89 9.10 -52.59
C MET A 207 -86.40 9.13 -54.05
N ARG A 208 -85.09 9.08 -54.24
CA ARG A 208 -84.48 8.98 -55.57
C ARG A 208 -84.31 7.53 -55.98
N ALA A 209 -84.27 7.26 -57.28
CA ALA A 209 -84.27 5.90 -57.83
C ALA A 209 -83.02 5.07 -57.45
N ASP A 210 -81.95 5.72 -57.00
CA ASP A 210 -80.67 5.13 -56.61
C ASP A 210 -80.54 4.88 -55.08
N GLU A 211 -81.60 5.13 -54.31
CA GLU A 211 -81.60 5.01 -52.85
C GLU A 211 -82.10 3.63 -52.36
N ASP A 212 -81.68 3.21 -51.16
CA ASP A 212 -82.02 1.91 -50.59
C ASP A 212 -83.47 1.87 -50.09
N VAL A 213 -84.26 0.90 -50.53
CA VAL A 213 -85.69 0.75 -50.19
C VAL A 213 -85.93 0.61 -48.67
N ARG A 214 -84.89 0.26 -47.90
CA ARG A 214 -84.99 0.15 -46.44
C ARG A 214 -85.17 1.49 -45.73
N SER A 215 -84.84 2.63 -46.34
CA SER A 215 -85.04 3.96 -45.74
C SER A 215 -86.40 4.59 -46.09
N VAL A 216 -87.33 3.83 -46.67
CA VAL A 216 -88.67 4.29 -47.03
C VAL A 216 -89.55 4.49 -45.80
N ASN A 217 -90.14 5.67 -45.67
CA ASN A 217 -91.23 5.91 -44.74
C ASN A 217 -92.54 5.42 -45.34
N TRP A 218 -92.87 4.15 -45.14
CA TRP A 218 -94.07 3.55 -45.75
C TRP A 218 -95.36 4.28 -45.39
N LYS A 219 -95.46 4.80 -44.15
CA LYS A 219 -96.66 5.50 -43.68
C LYS A 219 -96.82 6.87 -44.36
N LEU A 220 -95.74 7.63 -44.53
CA LEU A 220 -95.80 8.92 -45.23
C LEU A 220 -95.93 8.74 -46.75
N SER A 221 -95.33 7.68 -47.31
CA SER A 221 -95.42 7.35 -48.73
C SER A 221 -96.83 6.94 -49.13
N ALA A 222 -97.49 6.11 -48.30
CA ALA A 222 -98.90 5.74 -48.50
C ALA A 222 -99.85 6.94 -48.44
N LYS A 223 -99.52 7.95 -47.62
CA LYS A 223 -100.35 9.16 -47.45
C LYS A 223 -100.18 10.18 -48.58
N THR A 224 -99.01 10.23 -49.22
CA THR A 224 -98.67 11.23 -50.26
C THR A 224 -98.71 10.68 -51.68
N GLY A 225 -98.77 9.36 -51.85
CA GLY A 225 -98.76 8.70 -53.16
C GLY A 225 -97.39 8.69 -53.85
N ARG A 226 -96.34 9.17 -53.17
CA ARG A 226 -94.95 9.21 -53.66
C ARG A 226 -94.04 8.51 -52.66
N LEU A 227 -92.98 7.84 -53.11
CA LEU A 227 -92.03 7.19 -52.22
C LEU A 227 -91.25 8.26 -51.45
N MET A 228 -91.43 8.31 -50.13
CA MET A 228 -90.76 9.25 -49.22
C MET A 228 -89.69 8.51 -48.42
N THR A 229 -88.49 9.07 -48.34
CA THR A 229 -87.38 8.51 -47.53
C THR A 229 -87.10 9.39 -46.31
N VAL A 230 -86.79 8.74 -45.19
CA VAL A 230 -86.34 9.40 -43.96
C VAL A 230 -84.82 9.53 -44.00
N GLU A 231 -84.31 10.76 -43.93
CA GLU A 231 -82.87 11.01 -43.76
C GLU A 231 -82.54 11.09 -42.27
N TYR A 232 -81.46 10.43 -41.87
CA TYR A 232 -80.95 10.47 -40.50
C TYR A 232 -79.62 11.24 -40.45
N ALA A 233 -79.43 11.98 -39.37
CA ALA A 233 -78.19 12.67 -39.06
C ALA A 233 -77.23 11.69 -38.38
N GLU A 234 -76.10 11.37 -39.01
CA GLU A 234 -75.06 10.57 -38.37
C GLU A 234 -74.07 11.52 -37.68
N ALA A 235 -73.93 11.36 -36.36
CA ALA A 235 -73.03 12.17 -35.56
C ALA A 235 -71.57 11.80 -35.88
N VAL A 236 -70.92 12.59 -36.76
CA VAL A 236 -69.47 12.51 -36.94
C VAL A 236 -68.83 13.18 -35.73
N GLY A 237 -68.00 12.43 -35.00
CA GLY A 237 -67.45 12.81 -33.69
C GLY A 237 -67.07 14.29 -33.57
N SER A 238 -67.54 14.92 -32.50
CA SER A 238 -67.45 16.35 -32.21
C SER A 238 -66.06 16.91 -32.52
N ARG A 239 -66.00 18.01 -33.27
CA ARG A 239 -64.77 18.78 -33.48
C ARG A 239 -64.66 19.83 -32.40
N VAL A 240 -63.62 19.75 -31.59
CA VAL A 240 -63.40 20.62 -30.44
C VAL A 240 -62.15 21.45 -30.67
N THR A 241 -62.27 22.76 -30.56
CA THR A 241 -61.12 23.68 -30.59
C THR A 241 -60.85 24.16 -29.18
N VAL A 242 -59.66 23.87 -28.65
CA VAL A 242 -59.18 24.39 -27.36
C VAL A 242 -58.27 25.57 -27.66
N ARG A 243 -58.62 26.76 -27.18
CA ARG A 243 -57.82 27.98 -27.35
C ARG A 243 -57.28 28.42 -25.99
N LEU A 244 -55.96 28.62 -25.93
CA LEU A 244 -55.27 29.17 -24.77
C LEU A 244 -55.12 30.68 -24.94
N GLU A 245 -55.77 31.47 -24.09
CA GLU A 245 -55.76 32.94 -24.17
C GLU A 245 -54.79 33.60 -23.17
N GLY A 246 -54.04 34.60 -23.65
CA GLY A 246 -53.08 35.37 -22.87
C GLY A 246 -51.67 34.78 -22.80
N ASN A 247 -50.77 35.43 -22.05
CA ASN A 247 -49.38 35.00 -21.91
C ASN A 247 -49.28 33.76 -21.02
N ALA A 248 -48.70 32.67 -21.53
CA ALA A 248 -48.45 31.44 -20.79
C ALA A 248 -47.25 31.56 -19.82
N SER A 249 -47.00 32.72 -19.20
CA SER A 249 -45.87 32.94 -18.30
C SER A 249 -46.34 33.21 -16.86
N GLY A 250 -45.56 32.82 -15.86
CA GLY A 250 -45.92 32.98 -14.44
C GLY A 250 -46.97 31.99 -13.90
N PRO A 251 -47.36 32.11 -12.61
CA PRO A 251 -48.20 31.12 -11.92
C PRO A 251 -49.60 30.94 -12.54
N GLU A 252 -50.25 32.03 -12.94
CA GLU A 252 -51.58 32.00 -13.58
C GLU A 252 -51.51 31.39 -14.98
N GLY A 253 -50.43 31.67 -15.73
CA GLY A 253 -50.14 31.01 -17.01
C GLY A 253 -49.83 29.52 -16.86
N GLU A 254 -49.36 29.06 -15.71
CA GLU A 254 -49.22 27.63 -15.38
C GLU A 254 -50.56 26.94 -15.18
N THR A 255 -51.48 27.56 -14.45
CA THR A 255 -52.83 27.02 -14.27
C THR A 255 -53.59 26.91 -15.60
N ARG A 256 -53.55 27.94 -16.45
CA ARG A 256 -54.22 27.92 -17.77
C ARG A 256 -53.69 26.81 -18.68
N VAL A 257 -52.39 26.57 -18.68
CA VAL A 257 -51.77 25.49 -19.49
C VAL A 257 -52.14 24.10 -18.97
N GLU A 258 -52.22 23.91 -17.64
CA GLU A 258 -52.67 22.65 -17.03
C GLU A 258 -54.17 22.38 -17.32
N GLU A 259 -54.99 23.42 -17.35
CA GLU A 259 -56.40 23.37 -17.73
C GLU A 259 -56.59 23.05 -19.22
N ALA A 260 -55.86 23.73 -20.11
CA ALA A 260 -55.88 23.42 -21.54
C ALA A 260 -55.41 21.99 -21.84
N ALA A 261 -54.38 21.51 -21.12
CA ALA A 261 -53.90 20.13 -21.21
C ALA A 261 -54.95 19.12 -20.72
N GLY A 262 -55.65 19.43 -19.62
CA GLY A 262 -56.78 18.66 -19.12
C GLY A 262 -57.93 18.59 -20.12
N ALA A 263 -58.28 19.71 -20.76
CA ALA A 263 -59.34 19.80 -21.75
C ALA A 263 -59.01 18.98 -23.01
N CYS A 264 -57.80 19.12 -23.54
CA CYS A 264 -57.35 18.33 -24.69
C CYS A 264 -57.44 16.83 -24.43
N ARG A 265 -57.05 16.39 -23.23
CA ARG A 265 -57.14 14.98 -22.82
C ARG A 265 -58.60 14.52 -22.70
N PHE A 266 -59.44 15.28 -21.98
CA PHE A 266 -60.85 14.96 -21.79
C PHE A 266 -61.58 14.74 -23.13
N PHE A 267 -61.41 15.65 -24.09
CA PHE A 267 -62.09 15.55 -25.38
C PHE A 267 -61.50 14.45 -26.29
N ILE A 268 -60.19 14.21 -26.25
CA ILE A 268 -59.60 13.09 -26.99
C ILE A 268 -60.07 11.75 -26.42
N ASP A 269 -60.12 11.60 -25.09
CA ASP A 269 -60.61 10.39 -24.42
C ASP A 269 -62.11 10.17 -24.69
N ALA A 270 -62.88 11.25 -24.88
CA ALA A 270 -64.29 11.21 -25.33
C ALA A 270 -64.46 10.93 -26.85
N GLY A 271 -63.37 10.76 -27.61
CA GLY A 271 -63.41 10.41 -29.04
C GLY A 271 -63.57 11.59 -30.01
N ALA A 272 -63.45 12.83 -29.53
CA ALA A 272 -63.54 14.05 -30.34
C ALA A 272 -62.29 14.31 -31.21
N GLU A 273 -62.44 15.05 -32.31
CA GLU A 273 -61.28 15.65 -33.00
C GLU A 273 -60.89 16.94 -32.29
N VAL A 274 -59.66 17.01 -31.78
CA VAL A 274 -59.20 18.19 -31.03
C VAL A 274 -58.21 19.01 -31.84
N ARG A 275 -58.46 20.32 -31.94
CA ARG A 275 -57.55 21.36 -32.45
C ARG A 275 -57.08 22.21 -31.28
N LEU A 276 -55.80 22.59 -31.25
CA LEU A 276 -55.25 23.45 -30.21
C LEU A 276 -54.71 24.75 -30.84
N ILE A 277 -55.15 25.88 -30.30
CA ILE A 277 -54.67 27.20 -30.66
C ILE A 277 -53.92 27.77 -29.46
N THR A 278 -52.63 28.05 -29.65
CA THR A 278 -51.78 28.73 -28.66
C THR A 278 -51.26 30.04 -29.23
N PRO A 279 -50.82 31.00 -28.38
CA PRO A 279 -50.19 32.25 -28.85
C PRO A 279 -48.95 32.00 -29.73
N ASP A 280 -48.27 30.87 -29.51
CA ASP A 280 -47.02 30.49 -30.17
C ASP A 280 -47.25 29.61 -31.42
N GLY A 281 -48.47 29.12 -31.67
CA GLY A 281 -48.74 28.24 -32.82
C GLY A 281 -50.06 27.50 -32.87
N GLU A 282 -50.36 27.09 -34.11
CA GLU A 282 -51.42 26.22 -34.65
C GLU A 282 -51.24 24.70 -34.58
N ILE A 283 -52.10 23.91 -33.92
CA ILE A 283 -52.20 22.45 -34.21
C ILE A 283 -53.60 22.08 -34.67
N ASP A 284 -53.70 21.58 -35.91
CA ASP A 284 -54.93 21.14 -36.57
C ASP A 284 -55.66 19.96 -35.89
N TYR A 285 -56.89 19.71 -36.31
CA TYR A 285 -57.73 18.62 -35.83
C TYR A 285 -57.06 17.24 -35.96
N GLY A 286 -57.16 16.45 -34.90
CA GLY A 286 -56.72 15.06 -34.89
C GLY A 286 -57.34 14.27 -33.75
N ARG A 287 -57.13 12.95 -33.75
CA ARG A 287 -57.67 12.01 -32.75
C ARG A 287 -56.59 11.09 -32.18
N GLY A 288 -56.86 10.54 -31.01
CA GLY A 288 -56.07 9.49 -30.38
C GLY A 288 -54.80 9.97 -29.65
N LEU A 289 -54.12 9.03 -29.02
CA LEU A 289 -53.02 9.29 -28.09
C LEU A 289 -51.80 9.97 -28.72
N LEU A 290 -51.47 9.65 -29.98
CA LEU A 290 -50.37 10.30 -30.71
C LEU A 290 -50.65 11.78 -30.99
N HIS A 291 -51.92 12.13 -31.21
CA HIS A 291 -52.32 13.52 -31.38
C HIS A 291 -52.30 14.26 -30.05
N LEU A 292 -52.80 13.64 -28.98
CA LEU A 292 -52.70 14.18 -27.62
C LEU A 292 -51.25 14.50 -27.24
N ASP A 293 -50.29 13.62 -27.56
CA ASP A 293 -48.86 13.87 -27.31
C ASP A 293 -48.36 15.13 -28.04
N ARG A 294 -48.79 15.38 -29.29
CA ARG A 294 -48.45 16.60 -30.03
C ARG A 294 -49.02 17.85 -29.37
N LEU A 295 -50.29 17.81 -28.95
CA LEU A 295 -50.95 18.93 -28.26
C LEU A 295 -50.22 19.24 -26.94
N LEU A 296 -49.90 18.22 -26.15
CA LEU A 296 -49.20 18.38 -24.87
C LEU A 296 -47.76 18.90 -25.05
N ARG A 297 -47.04 18.49 -26.11
CA ARG A 297 -45.71 19.03 -26.43
C ARG A 297 -45.76 20.51 -26.81
N SER A 298 -46.79 20.93 -27.55
CA SER A 298 -47.01 22.35 -27.87
C SER A 298 -47.27 23.16 -26.61
N LEU A 299 -48.16 22.68 -25.74
CA LEU A 299 -48.44 23.30 -24.44
C LEU A 299 -47.23 23.31 -23.50
N ALA A 300 -46.37 22.29 -23.58
CA ALA A 300 -45.13 22.23 -22.80
C ALA A 300 -44.16 23.36 -23.17
N LEU A 301 -44.12 23.77 -24.45
CA LEU A 301 -43.22 24.81 -24.95
C LEU A 301 -43.82 26.23 -24.88
N ALA A 302 -45.09 26.38 -24.51
CA ALA A 302 -45.74 27.69 -24.44
C ALA A 302 -45.18 28.59 -23.32
N GLY A 303 -44.93 29.85 -23.65
CA GLY A 303 -44.43 30.88 -22.72
C GLY A 303 -43.10 30.53 -22.06
N ASP A 304 -43.08 30.43 -20.73
CA ASP A 304 -41.88 30.10 -19.93
C ASP A 304 -41.31 28.68 -20.20
N GLY A 305 -42.05 27.81 -20.90
CA GLY A 305 -41.65 26.45 -21.25
C GLY A 305 -40.64 26.36 -22.41
N ALA A 306 -40.55 27.38 -23.26
CA ALA A 306 -39.63 27.43 -24.39
C ALA A 306 -38.17 27.61 -23.97
N LYS A 307 -37.92 28.21 -22.80
CA LYS A 307 -36.56 28.48 -22.31
C LYS A 307 -36.04 27.30 -21.49
N PRO A 308 -34.83 26.78 -21.79
CA PRO A 308 -34.24 25.69 -21.00
C PRO A 308 -33.92 26.17 -19.59
N ARG A 309 -34.58 25.57 -18.60
CA ARG A 309 -34.41 25.88 -17.17
C ARG A 309 -33.64 24.78 -16.44
N PRO A 310 -32.82 25.10 -15.43
CA PRO A 310 -32.09 24.09 -14.66
C PRO A 310 -33.08 23.27 -13.81
N SER A 311 -32.96 21.94 -13.86
CA SER A 311 -33.73 21.06 -12.99
C SER A 311 -32.98 20.75 -11.69
N THR A 312 -33.67 20.81 -10.56
CA THR A 312 -33.15 20.46 -9.22
C THR A 312 -33.75 19.14 -8.75
N SER A 313 -32.89 18.22 -8.29
CA SER A 313 -33.34 17.02 -7.58
C SER A 313 -33.81 17.42 -6.18
N PRO A 314 -34.86 16.78 -5.62
CA PRO A 314 -35.10 16.84 -4.18
C PRO A 314 -33.91 16.24 -3.40
N ASP A 315 -33.76 16.70 -2.15
CA ASP A 315 -32.68 16.32 -1.25
C ASP A 315 -32.61 14.78 -1.07
N PRO A 316 -31.39 14.22 -0.99
CA PRO A 316 -31.21 12.80 -0.82
C PRO A 316 -31.79 12.33 0.52
N VAL A 317 -32.58 11.25 0.48
CA VAL A 317 -32.97 10.50 1.68
C VAL A 317 -31.69 9.93 2.32
N PRO A 318 -31.43 10.16 3.62
CA PRO A 318 -30.24 9.61 4.28
C PRO A 318 -30.25 8.08 4.21
N ALA A 319 -29.14 7.51 3.74
CA ALA A 319 -28.95 6.07 3.70
C ALA A 319 -29.01 5.51 5.13
N GLY A 320 -29.97 4.61 5.36
CA GLY A 320 -30.16 3.96 6.65
C GLY A 320 -28.93 3.20 7.11
N GLU A 321 -28.60 3.34 8.40
CA GLU A 321 -27.59 2.54 9.08
C GLU A 321 -28.05 1.08 9.17
N SER A 322 -27.21 0.14 8.72
CA SER A 322 -27.07 -1.18 9.35
C SER A 322 -26.07 -2.05 8.56
N GLN A 323 -25.33 -2.89 9.29
CA GLN A 323 -24.26 -3.82 8.88
C GLN A 323 -22.81 -3.28 8.80
N ASP A 324 -22.59 -1.99 8.51
CA ASP A 324 -21.21 -1.45 8.38
C ASP A 324 -20.45 -1.31 9.71
N GLU A 325 -21.12 -0.97 10.81
CA GLU A 325 -20.46 -0.72 12.11
C GLU A 325 -19.64 -1.91 12.62
N VAL A 326 -20.11 -3.15 12.41
CA VAL A 326 -19.44 -4.36 12.92
C VAL A 326 -18.10 -4.59 12.20
N LEU A 327 -18.04 -4.35 10.89
CA LEU A 327 -16.81 -4.45 10.11
C LEU A 327 -15.78 -3.40 10.59
N TRP A 328 -16.23 -2.16 10.78
CA TRP A 328 -15.36 -1.06 11.21
C TRP A 328 -14.81 -1.24 12.62
N ARG A 329 -15.61 -1.75 13.56
CA ARG A 329 -15.13 -2.13 14.90
C ARG A 329 -14.08 -3.23 14.82
N ARG A 330 -14.23 -4.21 13.92
CA ARG A 330 -13.24 -5.28 13.71
C ARG A 330 -11.93 -4.77 13.14
N LEU A 331 -11.99 -3.94 12.10
CA LEU A 331 -10.80 -3.34 11.48
C LEU A 331 -10.07 -2.42 12.46
N THR A 332 -10.78 -1.62 13.25
CA THR A 332 -10.16 -0.73 14.25
C THR A 332 -9.39 -1.53 15.31
N LEU A 333 -9.99 -2.57 15.89
CA LEU A 333 -9.30 -3.43 16.85
C LEU A 333 -8.10 -4.18 16.23
N ALA A 334 -8.23 -4.63 14.98
CA ALA A 334 -7.11 -5.24 14.26
C ALA A 334 -5.95 -4.25 14.07
N GLY A 335 -6.25 -2.98 13.74
CA GLY A 335 -5.28 -1.89 13.66
C GLY A 335 -4.60 -1.63 15.01
N CYS A 336 -5.37 -1.58 16.11
CA CYS A 336 -4.81 -1.39 17.45
C CYS A 336 -3.82 -2.49 17.82
N TRP A 337 -4.18 -3.76 17.62
CA TRP A 337 -3.28 -4.90 17.88
C TRP A 337 -2.04 -4.89 16.97
N LEU A 338 -2.21 -4.58 15.69
CA LEU A 338 -1.10 -4.53 14.75
C LEU A 338 -0.07 -3.49 15.16
N ILE A 339 -0.50 -2.25 15.45
CA ILE A 339 0.42 -1.19 15.86
C ILE A 339 1.03 -1.50 17.23
N TYR A 340 0.26 -2.00 18.18
CA TYR A 340 0.79 -2.46 19.47
C TYR A 340 1.92 -3.50 19.31
N LEU A 341 1.75 -4.50 18.45
CA LEU A 341 2.81 -5.47 18.13
C LEU A 341 4.02 -4.82 17.46
N CYS A 342 3.80 -3.84 16.58
CA CYS A 342 4.89 -3.09 15.94
C CYS A 342 5.68 -2.24 16.95
N LEU A 343 5.05 -1.72 18.01
CA LEU A 343 5.73 -0.95 19.05
C LEU A 343 6.78 -1.77 19.81
N PHE A 344 6.70 -3.10 19.85
CA PHE A 344 7.77 -3.96 20.42
C PHE A 344 9.08 -3.96 19.61
N LEU A 345 9.07 -3.41 18.40
CA LEU A 345 10.29 -3.16 17.61
C LEU A 345 11.04 -1.92 18.10
N VAL A 346 10.41 -1.10 18.92
CA VAL A 346 11.00 0.04 19.62
C VAL A 346 11.53 -0.48 20.96
N GLU A 347 12.84 -0.33 21.19
CA GLU A 347 13.52 -0.87 22.36
C GLU A 347 12.95 -0.28 23.66
N GLU A 348 12.67 1.02 23.64
CA GLU A 348 12.14 1.76 24.78
C GLU A 348 10.73 1.31 25.16
N PHE A 349 9.91 0.85 24.21
CA PHE A 349 8.56 0.38 24.54
C PHE A 349 8.58 -0.86 25.45
N ARG A 350 9.63 -1.68 25.37
CA ARG A 350 9.75 -2.92 26.15
C ARG A 350 9.93 -2.68 27.65
N THR A 351 10.43 -1.50 28.03
CA THR A 351 10.67 -1.12 29.43
C THR A 351 9.46 -0.47 30.12
N TYR A 352 8.40 -0.13 29.38
CA TYR A 352 7.18 0.50 29.91
C TYR A 352 6.11 -0.56 30.20
N PRO A 353 4.99 -0.22 30.90
CA PRO A 353 3.91 -1.18 31.18
C PRO A 353 3.11 -1.53 29.90
N ALA A 354 3.77 -2.09 28.90
CA ALA A 354 3.18 -2.66 27.70
C ALA A 354 2.11 -3.72 28.04
N GLY A 355 2.25 -4.38 29.20
CA GLY A 355 1.26 -5.32 29.74
C GLY A 355 -0.09 -4.66 30.08
N VAL A 356 -0.10 -3.42 30.56
CA VAL A 356 -1.35 -2.69 30.86
C VAL A 356 -2.11 -2.38 29.57
N ILE A 357 -1.40 -1.89 28.54
CA ILE A 357 -1.99 -1.66 27.22
C ILE A 357 -2.53 -2.97 26.63
N ALA A 358 -1.77 -4.07 26.75
CA ALA A 358 -2.22 -5.39 26.29
C ALA A 358 -3.51 -5.85 26.98
N ALA A 359 -3.57 -5.70 28.31
CA ALA A 359 -4.73 -6.09 29.11
C ALA A 359 -5.97 -5.27 28.73
N LEU A 360 -5.81 -3.96 28.51
CA LEU A 360 -6.90 -3.08 28.09
C LEU A 360 -7.38 -3.39 26.67
N LEU A 361 -6.46 -3.65 25.73
CA LEU A 361 -6.82 -4.09 24.37
C LEU A 361 -7.49 -5.47 24.38
N ALA A 362 -7.03 -6.39 25.22
CA ALA A 362 -7.65 -7.70 25.41
C ALA A 362 -9.08 -7.56 25.99
N ALA A 363 -9.26 -6.71 27.00
CA ALA A 363 -10.57 -6.40 27.57
C ALA A 363 -11.53 -5.81 26.50
N ALA A 364 -11.05 -4.88 25.68
CA ALA A 364 -11.82 -4.33 24.56
C ALA A 364 -12.19 -5.41 23.52
N THR A 365 -11.30 -6.37 23.24
CA THR A 365 -11.62 -7.48 22.32
C THR A 365 -12.59 -8.50 22.90
N LEU A 366 -12.53 -8.77 24.20
CA LEU A 366 -13.40 -9.74 24.89
C LEU A 366 -14.80 -9.20 25.11
N ALA A 367 -14.94 -7.88 25.24
CA ALA A 367 -16.22 -7.21 25.37
C ALA A 367 -17.08 -7.18 24.09
N ARG A 368 -16.66 -7.86 23.01
CA ARG A 368 -17.19 -7.82 21.62
C ARG A 368 -18.66 -8.20 21.41
N GLY A 369 -19.44 -8.47 22.44
CA GLY A 369 -20.86 -8.80 22.32
C GLY A 369 -21.73 -8.35 23.50
N ARG A 370 -21.15 -7.64 24.48
CA ARG A 370 -21.86 -7.30 25.73
C ARG A 370 -22.27 -5.84 25.85
N GLY A 371 -21.91 -4.99 24.88
CA GLY A 371 -22.16 -3.55 24.94
C GLY A 371 -21.51 -2.94 26.19
N LEU A 372 -20.20 -2.69 26.16
CA LEU A 372 -19.54 -1.99 27.26
C LEU A 372 -20.26 -0.66 27.53
N PRO A 373 -20.45 -0.27 28.81
CA PRO A 373 -20.90 1.07 29.12
C PRO A 373 -19.90 2.06 28.51
N ARG A 374 -20.37 2.90 27.60
CA ARG A 374 -19.60 4.06 27.15
C ARG A 374 -19.40 4.93 28.39
N LEU A 375 -18.16 5.03 28.88
CA LEU A 375 -17.85 6.00 29.94
C LEU A 375 -18.33 7.38 29.48
N PRO A 376 -18.88 8.21 30.39
CA PRO A 376 -19.33 9.56 30.04
C PRO A 376 -18.20 10.32 29.33
N GLY A 377 -18.51 11.03 28.23
CA GLY A 377 -17.50 11.70 27.41
C GLY A 377 -16.55 12.60 28.22
N ARG A 378 -17.10 13.33 29.20
CA ARG A 378 -16.33 14.18 30.14
C ARG A 378 -15.28 13.42 30.95
N LEU A 379 -15.54 12.15 31.28
CA LEU A 379 -14.60 11.32 32.02
C LEU A 379 -13.45 10.86 31.12
N TRP A 380 -13.74 10.52 29.85
CA TRP A 380 -12.71 10.27 28.84
C TRP A 380 -11.85 11.51 28.57
N ASP A 381 -12.45 12.69 28.51
CA ASP A 381 -11.73 13.95 28.33
C ASP A 381 -10.80 14.23 29.52
N ALA A 382 -11.27 14.03 30.75
CA ALA A 382 -10.47 14.20 31.97
C ALA A 382 -9.29 13.20 32.02
N VAL A 383 -9.53 11.92 31.70
CA VAL A 383 -8.47 10.90 31.61
C VAL A 383 -7.49 11.24 30.48
N SER A 384 -7.98 11.70 29.31
CA SER A 384 -7.14 12.13 28.19
C SER A 384 -6.22 13.28 28.59
N LEU A 385 -6.76 14.28 29.29
CA LEU A 385 -6.01 15.43 29.77
C LEU A 385 -4.96 15.02 30.81
N ALA A 386 -5.32 14.14 31.75
CA ALA A 386 -4.38 13.64 32.76
C ALA A 386 -3.22 12.86 32.12
N VAL A 387 -3.51 12.00 31.13
CA VAL A 387 -2.49 11.27 30.37
C VAL A 387 -1.60 12.22 29.57
N LEU A 388 -2.17 13.23 28.92
CA LEU A 388 -1.42 14.23 28.16
C LEU A 388 -0.51 15.06 29.08
N LEU A 389 -1.02 15.53 30.22
CA LEU A 389 -0.23 16.27 31.21
C LEU A 389 0.87 15.39 31.80
N HIS A 390 0.60 14.12 32.09
CA HIS A 390 1.62 13.18 32.55
C HIS A 390 2.71 12.97 31.48
N ALA A 391 2.31 12.78 30.21
CA ALA A 391 3.24 12.61 29.09
C ALA A 391 4.13 13.84 28.89
N VAL A 392 3.54 15.04 28.89
CA VAL A 392 4.24 16.30 28.58
C VAL A 392 5.03 16.86 29.76
N LEU A 393 4.46 16.90 30.96
CA LEU A 393 5.08 17.57 32.11
C LEU A 393 6.07 16.66 32.87
N LEU A 394 5.76 15.37 32.97
CA LEU A 394 6.54 14.43 33.77
C LEU A 394 7.42 13.55 32.89
N HIS A 395 6.83 12.83 31.94
CA HIS A 395 7.53 11.82 31.15
C HIS A 395 8.49 12.39 30.10
N TRP A 396 8.13 13.48 29.41
CA TRP A 396 9.06 14.14 28.49
C TRP A 396 10.30 14.58 29.26
N ARG A 397 10.15 15.24 30.41
CA ARG A 397 11.28 15.75 31.20
C ARG A 397 12.17 14.62 31.74
N SER A 398 11.60 13.48 32.15
CA SER A 398 12.36 12.38 32.78
C SER A 398 12.94 11.36 31.79
N ALA A 399 12.20 11.00 30.73
CA ALA A 399 12.53 9.91 29.82
C ALA A 399 12.77 10.36 28.36
N GLY A 400 12.55 11.65 28.08
CA GLY A 400 12.70 12.25 26.75
C GLY A 400 11.44 12.17 25.89
N ILE A 401 11.37 13.03 24.86
CA ILE A 401 10.22 13.16 23.95
C ILE A 401 9.82 11.85 23.28
N MET A 402 10.80 11.01 22.96
CA MET A 402 10.57 9.80 22.20
C MET A 402 9.70 8.80 22.96
N VAL A 403 10.01 8.62 24.25
CA VAL A 403 9.24 7.76 25.16
C VAL A 403 7.84 8.32 25.36
N ALA A 404 7.73 9.63 25.58
CA ALA A 404 6.45 10.29 25.79
C ALA A 404 5.52 10.10 24.58
N ASN A 405 6.05 10.21 23.35
CA ASN A 405 5.29 9.98 22.12
C ASN A 405 4.85 8.52 21.97
N THR A 406 5.71 7.55 22.29
CA THR A 406 5.36 6.12 22.29
C THR A 406 4.21 5.82 23.26
N TRP A 407 4.24 6.45 24.43
CA TRP A 407 3.19 6.29 25.44
C TRP A 407 1.88 6.94 25.01
N LEU A 408 1.93 8.13 24.40
CA LEU A 408 0.78 8.82 23.83
C LEU A 408 0.12 7.99 22.71
N VAL A 409 0.91 7.42 21.80
CA VAL A 409 0.39 6.50 20.77
C VAL A 409 -0.28 5.29 21.44
N GLY A 410 0.37 4.67 22.43
CA GLY A 410 -0.20 3.55 23.19
C GLY A 410 -1.56 3.89 23.81
N TYR A 411 -1.69 5.08 24.41
CA TYR A 411 -2.95 5.59 24.92
C TYR A 411 -4.01 5.77 23.82
N MET A 412 -3.64 6.38 22.69
CA MET A 412 -4.57 6.55 21.57
C MET A 412 -5.10 5.20 21.05
N LEU A 413 -4.27 4.15 21.01
CA LEU A 413 -4.73 2.80 20.61
C LEU A 413 -5.81 2.27 21.57
N VAL A 414 -5.66 2.51 22.88
CA VAL A 414 -6.66 2.13 23.88
C VAL A 414 -7.93 2.96 23.69
N TYR A 415 -7.82 4.28 23.55
CA TYR A 415 -8.97 5.15 23.30
C TYR A 415 -9.80 4.69 22.08
N PHE A 416 -9.14 4.43 20.95
CA PHE A 416 -9.82 3.96 19.73
C PHE A 416 -10.36 2.53 19.85
N ALA A 417 -9.81 1.69 20.75
CA ALA A 417 -10.40 0.37 21.01
C ALA A 417 -11.75 0.46 21.72
N PHE A 418 -11.98 1.50 22.55
CA PHE A 418 -13.22 1.70 23.30
C PHE A 418 -14.22 2.68 22.65
N ASN A 419 -13.77 3.66 21.86
CA ASN A 419 -14.62 4.76 21.37
C ASN A 419 -14.87 4.76 19.84
N THR A 420 -15.39 3.65 19.30
CA THR A 420 -15.72 3.52 17.86
C THR A 420 -17.21 3.78 17.61
N GLY A 421 -17.53 4.96 17.04
CA GLY A 421 -18.90 5.33 16.67
C GLY A 421 -19.01 5.92 15.27
N ASP A 422 -18.26 6.98 14.97
CA ASP A 422 -18.59 7.82 13.80
C ASP A 422 -17.58 7.74 12.64
N LEU A 423 -18.01 8.15 11.43
CA LEU A 423 -17.17 8.26 10.23
C LEU A 423 -15.92 9.13 10.47
N ALA A 424 -16.07 10.25 11.19
CA ALA A 424 -14.95 11.09 11.62
C ALA A 424 -14.02 10.36 12.60
N GLY A 425 -14.54 9.45 13.42
CA GLY A 425 -13.75 8.55 14.28
C GLY A 425 -12.88 7.59 13.46
N ARG A 426 -13.40 7.03 12.36
CA ARG A 426 -12.67 6.10 11.48
C ARG A 426 -11.43 6.75 10.86
N ARG A 427 -11.56 7.96 10.30
CA ARG A 427 -10.43 8.70 9.71
C ARG A 427 -9.36 9.06 10.74
N ARG A 428 -9.78 9.44 11.94
CA ARG A 428 -8.85 9.70 13.06
C ARG A 428 -8.11 8.43 13.48
N ALA A 429 -8.79 7.29 13.58
CA ALA A 429 -8.15 6.01 13.90
C ALA A 429 -7.08 5.62 12.88
N PHE A 430 -7.38 5.72 11.59
CA PHE A 430 -6.39 5.44 10.53
C PHE A 430 -5.16 6.35 10.62
N THR A 431 -5.37 7.63 10.91
CA THR A 431 -4.29 8.60 11.12
C THR A 431 -3.40 8.21 12.30
N VAL A 432 -3.99 7.75 13.41
CA VAL A 432 -3.23 7.25 14.57
C VAL A 432 -2.44 5.99 14.23
N PHE A 433 -3.01 5.06 13.47
CA PHE A 433 -2.27 3.86 13.05
C PHE A 433 -1.09 4.21 12.17
N TYR A 434 -1.26 5.17 11.27
CA TYR A 434 -0.16 5.73 10.49
C TYR A 434 0.90 6.39 11.37
N LEU A 435 0.51 7.26 12.31
CA LEU A 435 1.45 7.92 13.24
C LEU A 435 2.22 6.91 14.09
N GLY A 436 1.56 5.87 14.57
CA GLY A 436 2.20 4.78 15.31
C GLY A 436 3.19 4.00 14.46
N PHE A 437 2.85 3.68 13.21
CA PHE A 437 3.78 3.00 12.30
C PHE A 437 4.93 3.90 11.83
N PHE A 438 4.67 5.20 11.66
CA PHE A 438 5.68 6.24 11.41
C PHE A 438 6.69 6.30 12.56
N LEU A 439 6.20 6.28 13.81
CA LEU A 439 7.04 6.25 15.01
C LEU A 439 7.95 5.02 15.03
N VAL A 440 7.40 3.83 14.78
CA VAL A 440 8.16 2.57 14.69
C VAL A 440 9.22 2.65 13.60
N SER A 441 8.86 3.16 12.42
CA SER A 441 9.78 3.33 11.28
C SER A 441 10.92 4.30 11.63
N GLY A 442 10.63 5.34 12.41
CA GLY A 442 11.59 6.33 12.88
C GLY A 442 12.62 5.78 13.88
N GLN A 443 12.32 4.67 14.56
CA GLN A 443 13.01 4.27 15.80
C GLN A 443 13.58 2.85 15.79
N THR A 444 13.36 2.07 14.73
CA THR A 444 13.84 0.69 14.66
C THR A 444 14.90 0.49 13.58
N ILE A 445 15.76 -0.50 13.79
CA ILE A 445 16.70 -1.05 12.80
C ILE A 445 16.54 -2.57 12.66
N SER A 446 15.55 -3.15 13.34
CA SER A 446 15.35 -4.60 13.39
C SER A 446 14.92 -5.16 12.04
N LEU A 447 15.43 -6.34 11.68
CA LEU A 447 14.95 -7.12 10.53
C LEU A 447 13.43 -7.42 10.63
N TRP A 448 12.90 -7.52 11.85
CA TRP A 448 11.48 -7.75 12.11
C TRP A 448 10.57 -6.60 11.68
N TYR A 449 11.15 -5.44 11.36
CA TYR A 449 10.41 -4.35 10.72
C TYR A 449 9.86 -4.77 9.35
N PHE A 450 10.55 -5.62 8.58
CA PHE A 450 10.07 -6.00 7.25
C PHE A 450 8.74 -6.79 7.29
N PRO A 451 8.58 -7.85 8.11
CA PRO A 451 7.28 -8.47 8.34
C PRO A 451 6.21 -7.49 8.86
N ALA A 452 6.57 -6.59 9.79
CA ALA A 452 5.66 -5.58 10.33
C ALA A 452 5.18 -4.61 9.24
N TYR A 453 6.08 -4.20 8.35
CA TYR A 453 5.80 -3.39 7.17
C TYR A 453 4.86 -4.09 6.20
N LEU A 454 5.06 -5.37 5.91
CA LEU A 454 4.14 -6.14 5.06
C LEU A 454 2.74 -6.28 5.70
N ALA A 455 2.68 -6.51 7.01
CA ALA A 455 1.42 -6.58 7.76
C ALA A 455 0.69 -5.22 7.77
N TYR A 456 1.42 -4.12 7.97
CA TYR A 456 0.89 -2.76 7.88
C TYR A 456 0.41 -2.41 6.48
N LEU A 457 1.16 -2.79 5.44
CA LEU A 457 0.75 -2.59 4.04
C LEU A 457 -0.54 -3.34 3.70
N ALA A 458 -0.65 -4.60 4.13
CA ALA A 458 -1.85 -5.41 3.95
C ALA A 458 -3.04 -4.82 4.71
N PHE A 459 -2.83 -4.39 5.96
CA PHE A 459 -3.85 -3.73 6.78
C PHE A 459 -4.32 -2.42 6.15
N ALA A 460 -3.40 -1.54 5.73
CA ALA A 460 -3.74 -0.26 5.11
C ALA A 460 -4.49 -0.46 3.79
N THR A 461 -4.07 -1.44 2.98
CA THR A 461 -4.78 -1.82 1.74
C THR A 461 -6.20 -2.32 2.04
N ALA A 462 -6.36 -3.17 3.06
CA ALA A 462 -7.66 -3.67 3.48
C ALA A 462 -8.55 -2.55 4.06
N TRP A 463 -7.98 -1.62 4.82
CA TRP A 463 -8.67 -0.46 5.38
C TRP A 463 -9.19 0.45 4.27
N LEU A 464 -8.33 0.84 3.34
CA LEU A 464 -8.70 1.70 2.21
C LEU A 464 -9.73 1.03 1.29
N ALA A 465 -9.62 -0.29 1.09
CA ALA A 465 -10.61 -1.05 0.35
C ALA A 465 -11.96 -1.16 1.09
N ALA A 466 -11.97 -1.24 2.42
CA ALA A 466 -13.18 -1.22 3.22
C ALA A 466 -13.86 0.15 3.23
N GLU A 467 -13.08 1.24 3.31
CA GLU A 467 -13.57 2.64 3.20
C GLU A 467 -14.25 2.85 1.85
N TRP A 468 -13.70 2.24 0.80
CA TRP A 468 -14.30 2.24 -0.53
C TRP A 468 -15.52 1.32 -0.66
N GLY A 469 -15.49 0.15 0.00
CA GLY A 469 -16.52 -0.90 -0.08
C GLY A 469 -17.79 -0.68 0.74
N ALA A 470 -17.82 0.31 1.63
CA ALA A 470 -18.99 0.71 2.44
C ALA A 470 -20.16 1.32 1.63
N GLY A 471 -20.14 1.20 0.30
CA GLY A 471 -21.26 1.58 -0.58
C GLY A 471 -21.78 0.42 -1.44
N LEU A 472 -21.41 -0.84 -1.12
CA LEU A 472 -21.62 -2.01 -1.97
C LEU A 472 -22.40 -3.12 -1.24
N ARG A 473 -23.20 -3.89 -1.98
CA ARG A 473 -24.08 -4.93 -1.42
C ARG A 473 -23.24 -6.08 -0.81
N PRO A 474 -23.59 -6.58 0.39
CA PRO A 474 -22.83 -7.63 1.07
C PRO A 474 -22.99 -8.96 0.34
N GLY A 475 -21.94 -9.48 -0.30
CA GLY A 475 -22.00 -10.83 -0.87
C GLY A 475 -20.80 -11.31 -1.70
N ARG A 476 -20.06 -10.42 -2.36
CA ARG A 476 -18.97 -10.83 -3.28
C ARG A 476 -17.59 -10.53 -2.69
N ARG A 477 -16.79 -11.58 -2.44
CA ARG A 477 -15.44 -11.47 -1.86
C ARG A 477 -14.41 -11.08 -2.93
N TRP A 478 -13.62 -10.02 -2.68
CA TRP A 478 -12.56 -9.49 -3.58
C TRP A 478 -11.09 -9.89 -3.25
N PRO A 479 -10.76 -10.97 -2.51
CA PRO A 479 -9.40 -11.17 -2.00
C PRO A 479 -8.33 -11.33 -3.10
N GLY A 480 -8.72 -11.76 -4.30
CA GLY A 480 -7.79 -11.89 -5.43
C GLY A 480 -7.37 -10.55 -6.05
N ALA A 481 -8.27 -9.57 -6.13
CA ALA A 481 -7.97 -8.24 -6.67
C ALA A 481 -7.16 -7.39 -5.66
N LEU A 482 -7.47 -7.53 -4.38
CA LEU A 482 -6.70 -6.96 -3.27
C LEU A 482 -5.25 -7.45 -3.25
N GLY A 483 -5.05 -8.77 -3.42
CA GLY A 483 -3.71 -9.35 -3.52
C GLY A 483 -2.90 -8.81 -4.70
N THR A 484 -3.53 -8.62 -5.87
CA THR A 484 -2.86 -8.02 -7.03
C THR A 484 -2.53 -6.54 -6.82
N VAL A 485 -3.44 -5.75 -6.25
CA VAL A 485 -3.19 -4.33 -5.93
C VAL A 485 -2.03 -4.21 -4.94
N MET A 486 -2.02 -5.03 -3.88
CA MET A 486 -0.94 -5.06 -2.89
C MET A 486 0.40 -5.47 -3.53
N GLY A 487 0.40 -6.47 -4.42
CA GLY A 487 1.60 -6.91 -5.13
C GLY A 487 2.19 -5.81 -6.04
N VAL A 488 1.34 -5.13 -6.82
CA VAL A 488 1.76 -3.99 -7.64
C VAL A 488 2.26 -2.84 -6.77
N LEU A 489 1.56 -2.54 -5.67
CA LEU A 489 1.96 -1.49 -4.73
C LEU A 489 3.33 -1.78 -4.10
N LEU A 490 3.61 -3.03 -3.75
CA LEU A 490 4.91 -3.44 -3.19
C LEU A 490 6.05 -3.27 -4.19
N VAL A 491 5.85 -3.69 -5.45
CA VAL A 491 6.86 -3.56 -6.52
C VAL A 491 7.11 -2.08 -6.84
N LEU A 492 6.03 -1.29 -6.95
CA LEU A 492 6.14 0.15 -7.19
C LEU A 492 6.84 0.86 -6.03
N SER A 493 6.52 0.48 -4.78
CA SER A 493 7.19 0.99 -3.59
C SER A 493 8.69 0.69 -3.58
N ALA A 494 9.10 -0.53 -3.95
CA ALA A 494 10.52 -0.88 -4.07
C ALA A 494 11.23 -0.05 -5.15
N ALA A 495 10.59 0.17 -6.30
CA ALA A 495 11.14 0.99 -7.39
C ALA A 495 11.26 2.47 -6.97
N VAL A 496 10.21 3.02 -6.36
CA VAL A 496 10.19 4.39 -5.84
C VAL A 496 11.22 4.56 -4.73
N PHE A 497 11.33 3.61 -3.80
CA PHE A 497 12.34 3.63 -2.73
C PHE A 497 13.77 3.70 -3.30
N ALA A 498 14.05 2.90 -4.33
CA ALA A 498 15.33 2.89 -5.01
C ALA A 498 15.61 4.18 -5.81
N ALA A 499 14.55 4.83 -6.33
CA ALA A 499 14.64 6.04 -7.16
C ALA A 499 14.64 7.36 -6.38
N ILE A 500 14.02 7.42 -5.19
CA ILE A 500 13.97 8.65 -4.38
C ILE A 500 15.42 9.10 -4.08
N PRO A 501 15.82 10.33 -4.44
CA PRO A 501 17.18 10.81 -4.20
C PRO A 501 17.48 10.82 -2.71
N ARG A 502 18.64 10.28 -2.33
CA ARG A 502 19.08 10.33 -0.93
C ARG A 502 19.73 11.68 -0.69
N VAL A 503 19.14 12.51 0.16
CA VAL A 503 19.81 13.74 0.58
C VAL A 503 20.75 13.35 1.72
N GLU A 504 22.05 13.30 1.46
CA GLU A 504 23.03 13.21 2.55
C GLU A 504 22.83 14.45 3.43
N PRO A 505 22.66 14.31 4.76
CA PRO A 505 22.40 15.44 5.64
C PRO A 505 23.62 16.38 5.61
N ARG A 506 23.56 17.38 4.74
CA ARG A 506 24.50 18.50 4.70
C ARG A 506 24.23 19.36 5.93
N ILE A 507 24.91 19.02 7.02
CA ILE A 507 25.32 19.95 8.08
C ILE A 507 24.18 20.92 8.48
N ARG A 508 23.19 20.44 9.24
CA ARG A 508 22.41 21.27 10.19
C ARG A 508 21.64 20.36 11.13
N ARG A 509 22.01 20.37 12.42
CA ARG A 509 21.17 19.84 13.50
C ARG A 509 19.94 20.74 13.58
N SER A 510 18.81 20.35 12.98
CA SER A 510 17.59 21.12 13.17
C SER A 510 17.01 20.79 14.57
N PRO A 511 16.81 21.79 15.44
CA PRO A 511 16.26 21.57 16.79
C PRO A 511 14.84 20.97 16.74
N ILE A 512 14.10 21.20 15.64
CA ILE A 512 12.77 20.62 15.40
C ILE A 512 12.84 19.10 15.24
N VAL A 513 13.89 18.56 14.62
CA VAL A 513 14.02 17.10 14.42
C VAL A 513 14.46 16.37 15.69
N ALA A 514 15.26 17.04 16.52
CA ALA A 514 15.53 16.59 17.88
C ALA A 514 14.27 16.65 18.77
N ALA A 515 13.46 17.70 18.62
CA ALA A 515 12.18 17.82 19.32
C ALA A 515 11.14 16.77 18.87
N LEU A 516 11.26 16.18 17.68
CA LEU A 516 10.36 15.10 17.23
C LEU A 516 10.83 13.69 17.63
N GLY A 517 11.99 13.55 18.26
CA GLY A 517 12.58 12.25 18.63
C GLY A 517 13.00 11.40 17.43
N LEU A 518 13.23 12.04 16.27
CA LEU A 518 13.66 11.42 15.02
C LEU A 518 15.19 11.47 14.84
N ASP A 519 15.89 11.98 15.84
CA ASP A 519 17.33 12.22 15.93
C ASP A 519 18.12 11.07 16.56
N LYS A 520 17.45 10.06 17.16
CA LYS A 520 18.12 8.89 17.74
C LYS A 520 19.03 8.15 16.75
N LEU A 521 18.78 8.29 15.45
CA LEU A 521 19.56 7.63 14.41
C LEU A 521 20.84 8.37 14.00
N ASN A 522 21.11 9.58 14.51
CA ASN A 522 22.36 10.29 14.22
C ASN A 522 22.97 11.10 15.38
N ALA A 523 22.42 11.04 16.60
CA ALA A 523 23.04 11.68 17.77
C ALA A 523 22.75 10.99 19.12
N ARG A 524 22.88 9.66 19.20
CA ARG A 524 23.81 9.16 20.21
C ARG A 524 25.13 9.01 19.47
N SER A 525 26.05 9.91 19.72
CA SER A 525 27.44 9.49 19.83
C SER A 525 27.45 8.39 20.88
N SER A 526 27.16 7.14 20.51
CA SER A 526 27.88 6.04 21.13
C SER A 526 29.32 6.39 20.78
N SER A 527 30.00 7.06 21.72
CA SER A 527 31.44 7.14 21.70
C SER A 527 31.89 5.73 21.35
N VAL A 528 32.59 5.59 20.23
CA VAL A 528 33.14 4.29 19.83
C VAL A 528 34.20 3.99 20.89
N THR A 529 33.81 3.37 22.02
CA THR A 529 34.68 3.26 23.20
C THR A 529 35.81 2.24 22.98
N GLY A 530 35.77 1.49 21.87
CA GLY A 530 36.86 0.63 21.39
C GLY A 530 38.11 1.39 20.87
N PHE A 531 38.03 2.72 20.79
CA PHE A 531 39.18 3.59 20.53
C PHE A 531 39.35 4.67 21.62
N THR A 532 38.99 4.34 22.86
CA THR A 532 39.41 5.10 24.04
C THR A 532 40.73 4.52 24.60
N LYS A 533 41.34 5.17 25.61
CA LYS A 533 42.60 4.68 26.20
C LYS A 533 42.54 3.23 26.72
N ASN A 534 41.33 2.66 26.88
CA ASN A 534 41.14 1.29 27.33
C ASN A 534 40.06 0.53 26.49
N VAL A 535 40.25 -0.77 26.27
CA VAL A 535 39.36 -1.66 25.48
C VAL A 535 39.10 -2.96 26.24
N SER A 536 37.84 -3.32 26.47
CA SER A 536 37.46 -4.58 27.14
C SER A 536 37.16 -5.69 26.15
N LEU A 537 37.53 -6.93 26.48
CA LEU A 537 37.22 -8.12 25.69
C LEU A 537 35.71 -8.27 25.49
N GLY A 538 35.29 -8.56 24.25
CA GLY A 538 33.89 -8.79 23.87
C GLY A 538 33.19 -7.57 23.27
N TYR A 539 33.77 -6.37 23.44
CA TYR A 539 33.13 -5.12 23.01
C TYR A 539 33.11 -4.93 21.49
N PHE A 540 34.13 -5.41 20.76
CA PHE A 540 34.10 -5.34 19.28
C PHE A 540 33.00 -6.20 18.66
N GLY A 541 32.45 -7.17 19.40
CA GLY A 541 31.26 -7.93 18.98
C GLY A 541 30.05 -7.02 18.73
N GLU A 542 29.90 -5.95 19.51
CA GLU A 542 28.83 -4.95 19.33
C GLU A 542 29.12 -4.01 18.16
N LEU A 543 30.36 -3.52 18.03
CA LEU A 543 30.79 -2.67 16.91
C LEU A 543 30.61 -3.39 15.57
N LYS A 544 30.91 -4.70 15.54
CA LYS A 544 30.75 -5.51 14.33
C LYS A 544 29.30 -5.62 13.82
N ARG A 545 28.31 -5.31 14.67
CA ARG A 545 26.87 -5.30 14.31
C ARG A 545 26.43 -4.00 13.64
N SER A 546 27.22 -2.92 13.77
CA SER A 546 26.86 -1.60 13.25
C SER A 546 27.30 -1.44 11.80
N GLY A 547 26.36 -1.11 10.91
CA GLY A 547 26.64 -0.77 9.51
C GLY A 547 27.08 0.68 9.27
N ALA A 548 27.19 1.47 10.35
CA ALA A 548 27.51 2.90 10.26
C ALA A 548 28.87 3.12 9.60
N ARG A 549 28.95 4.11 8.71
CA ARG A 549 30.19 4.46 8.02
C ARG A 549 31.12 5.22 8.95
N VAL A 550 32.38 4.80 8.98
CA VAL A 550 33.44 5.36 9.82
C VAL A 550 34.29 6.29 8.98
N MET A 551 34.76 5.80 7.83
CA MET A 551 35.66 6.56 6.97
C MET A 551 35.63 6.10 5.51
N ARG A 552 36.16 6.94 4.63
CA ARG A 552 36.57 6.57 3.26
C ARG A 552 38.08 6.73 3.12
N ILE A 553 38.71 5.81 2.39
CA ILE A 553 40.16 5.82 2.17
C ILE A 553 40.42 5.80 0.67
N ARG A 554 40.97 6.89 0.14
CA ARG A 554 41.32 7.02 -1.28
C ARG A 554 42.84 6.92 -1.43
N PRO A 555 43.38 5.80 -1.95
CA PRO A 555 44.81 5.71 -2.28
C PRO A 555 45.18 6.76 -3.34
N LEU A 556 46.28 7.49 -3.15
CA LEU A 556 46.71 8.54 -4.08
C LEU A 556 47.44 8.00 -5.32
N LYS A 557 47.89 6.74 -5.28
CA LYS A 557 48.29 5.97 -6.47
C LYS A 557 47.18 4.97 -6.76
N SER A 558 46.68 4.96 -7.99
CA SER A 558 45.59 4.07 -8.42
C SER A 558 45.97 2.62 -8.17
N ALA A 559 45.12 1.92 -7.43
CA ALA A 559 45.40 0.59 -6.93
C ALA A 559 44.81 -0.48 -7.87
N GLY A 560 44.99 -0.37 -9.19
CA GLY A 560 44.45 -1.34 -10.15
C GLY A 560 42.93 -1.58 -10.00
N SER A 561 42.43 -2.68 -10.58
CA SER A 561 40.99 -3.00 -10.60
C SER A 561 40.46 -3.76 -9.38
N ASP A 562 41.33 -4.32 -8.51
CA ASP A 562 40.91 -4.99 -7.27
C ASP A 562 42.04 -4.97 -6.24
N PRO A 563 42.18 -3.88 -5.46
CA PRO A 563 43.30 -3.74 -4.55
C PRO A 563 43.13 -4.55 -3.27
N PRO A 564 44.23 -5.08 -2.70
CA PRO A 564 44.17 -5.92 -1.51
C PRO A 564 43.55 -5.18 -0.31
N PRO A 565 42.94 -5.91 0.65
CA PRO A 565 42.36 -5.27 1.82
C PRO A 565 43.41 -4.49 2.63
N LEU A 566 43.04 -3.31 3.12
CA LEU A 566 43.92 -2.45 3.90
C LEU A 566 43.67 -2.62 5.40
N TYR A 567 44.74 -2.88 6.16
CA TYR A 567 44.70 -2.83 7.62
C TYR A 567 44.91 -1.38 8.06
N VAL A 568 43.84 -0.74 8.49
CA VAL A 568 43.80 0.65 8.90
C VAL A 568 44.02 0.70 10.41
N ARG A 569 45.25 1.01 10.81
CA ARG A 569 45.69 1.14 12.20
C ARG A 569 45.01 2.31 12.89
N GLY A 570 44.47 2.06 14.08
CA GLY A 570 43.91 3.07 14.97
C GLY A 570 44.82 3.27 16.19
N MET A 571 44.69 2.39 17.20
CA MET A 571 45.49 2.48 18.43
C MET A 571 46.11 1.14 18.81
N ALA A 572 47.23 1.20 19.54
CA ALA A 572 47.88 0.04 20.12
C ALA A 572 47.90 0.12 21.65
N PHE A 573 47.88 -1.03 22.34
CA PHE A 573 47.80 -1.15 23.80
C PHE A 573 48.92 -2.05 24.34
N ASP A 574 49.47 -1.69 25.50
CA ASP A 574 50.60 -2.36 26.13
C ASP A 574 50.24 -3.12 27.41
N GLU A 575 49.27 -2.64 28.19
CA GLU A 575 48.87 -3.24 29.46
C GLU A 575 47.59 -4.07 29.32
N PHE A 576 47.54 -5.21 30.00
CA PHE A 576 46.38 -6.11 30.02
C PHE A 576 46.13 -6.58 31.44
N ASP A 577 44.92 -6.39 31.96
CA ASP A 577 44.52 -6.74 33.33
C ASP A 577 43.81 -8.10 33.44
N GLY A 578 43.74 -8.87 32.34
CA GLY A 578 43.01 -10.14 32.24
C GLY A 578 41.66 -10.05 31.54
N LEU A 579 41.05 -8.85 31.48
CA LEU A 579 39.78 -8.59 30.80
C LEU A 579 39.82 -7.36 29.87
N ARG A 580 40.69 -6.40 30.15
CA ARG A 580 40.78 -5.09 29.51
C ARG A 580 42.22 -4.78 29.15
N TRP A 581 42.39 -4.20 27.97
CA TRP A 581 43.61 -3.59 27.50
C TRP A 581 43.60 -2.11 27.82
N SER A 582 44.70 -1.57 28.32
CA SER A 582 44.88 -0.14 28.61
C SER A 582 46.23 0.36 28.10
N LYS A 583 46.35 1.68 28.00
CA LYS A 583 47.63 2.36 27.81
C LYS A 583 48.25 2.67 29.16
N GLY A 584 49.43 2.13 29.43
CA GLY A 584 50.19 2.47 30.63
C GLY A 584 50.64 3.94 30.63
N ALA A 585 50.77 4.54 31.82
CA ALA A 585 51.48 5.81 31.95
C ALA A 585 52.99 5.57 31.80
N ASN A 586 53.67 6.37 30.98
CA ASN A 586 55.11 6.26 30.82
C ASN A 586 55.76 7.59 30.46
N ASP A 587 56.95 7.82 31.00
CA ASP A 587 57.82 8.88 30.54
C ASP A 587 58.44 8.47 29.20
N LEU A 588 58.24 9.29 28.17
CA LEU A 588 58.88 9.10 26.87
C LEU A 588 60.06 10.07 26.74
N LYS A 589 61.27 9.52 26.70
CA LYS A 589 62.51 10.24 26.36
C LYS A 589 62.94 9.86 24.95
N TYR A 590 62.92 10.83 24.04
CA TYR A 590 63.18 10.57 22.63
C TYR A 590 64.04 11.66 22.00
N ARG A 591 64.86 11.28 21.01
CA ARG A 591 65.79 12.17 20.33
C ARG A 591 65.33 12.46 18.90
N LEU A 592 65.16 13.75 18.58
CA LEU A 592 64.83 14.21 17.23
C LEU A 592 65.86 15.23 16.75
N ASN A 593 66.44 15.00 15.58
CA ASN A 593 67.45 15.87 14.96
C ASN A 593 68.58 16.25 15.96
N GLY A 594 69.02 15.28 16.76
CA GLY A 594 70.07 15.47 17.78
C GLY A 594 69.63 16.14 19.08
N ARG A 595 68.39 16.64 19.20
CA ARG A 595 67.86 17.23 20.44
C ARG A 595 67.06 16.20 21.24
N LEU A 596 67.25 16.21 22.56
CA LEU A 596 66.53 15.35 23.49
C LEU A 596 65.22 16.00 23.93
N PHE A 597 64.13 15.26 23.83
CA PHE A 597 62.80 15.64 24.30
C PHE A 597 62.34 14.67 25.38
N TRP A 598 61.63 15.19 26.37
CA TRP A 598 61.04 14.40 27.45
C TRP A 598 59.58 14.78 27.64
N SER A 599 58.73 13.78 27.80
CA SER A 599 57.30 13.94 28.08
C SER A 599 56.86 12.94 29.13
N ARG A 600 56.11 13.40 30.14
CA ARG A 600 55.51 12.58 31.20
C ARG A 600 54.23 11.85 30.75
N ASP A 601 53.60 12.33 29.69
CA ASP A 601 52.33 11.79 29.18
C ASP A 601 52.52 10.65 28.16
N GLY A 602 53.75 10.18 27.98
CA GLY A 602 54.06 9.10 27.04
C GLY A 602 53.96 9.49 25.57
N GLY A 603 53.90 10.78 25.26
CA GLY A 603 53.73 11.25 23.90
C GLY A 603 54.30 12.65 23.66
N GLY A 604 54.45 13.01 22.39
CA GLY A 604 55.02 14.30 21.98
C GLY A 604 54.21 14.95 20.87
N PRO A 605 54.33 16.27 20.68
CA PRO A 605 53.75 16.93 19.51
C PRO A 605 54.48 16.52 18.23
N MET A 606 53.73 16.34 17.15
CA MET A 606 54.30 16.17 15.81
C MET A 606 54.89 17.50 15.32
N THR A 607 56.08 17.44 14.71
CA THR A 607 56.77 18.66 14.29
C THR A 607 56.18 19.20 13.00
N ARG A 608 55.83 20.49 12.97
CA ARG A 608 55.28 21.12 11.77
C ARG A 608 56.40 21.47 10.77
N SER A 609 56.24 21.04 9.53
CA SER A 609 57.09 21.43 8.40
C SER A 609 56.20 21.85 7.23
N GLY A 610 56.09 23.16 6.98
CA GLY A 610 55.19 23.72 5.98
C GLY A 610 53.71 23.39 6.24
N ARG A 611 53.08 22.67 5.29
CA ARG A 611 51.68 22.23 5.35
C ARG A 611 51.50 20.86 6.01
N SER A 612 52.59 20.19 6.38
CA SER A 612 52.61 18.80 6.86
C SER A 612 53.05 18.74 8.32
N LEU A 613 52.48 17.80 9.08
CA LEU A 613 52.94 17.42 10.42
C LEU A 613 53.78 16.16 10.29
N LEU A 614 55.03 16.22 10.72
CA LEU A 614 56.00 15.14 10.61
C LEU A 614 55.94 14.27 11.86
N PHE A 615 55.85 12.96 11.64
CA PHE A 615 56.07 11.97 12.69
C PHE A 615 57.57 11.89 13.01
N PRO A 616 57.97 11.57 14.25
CA PRO A 616 59.36 11.29 14.59
C PRO A 616 60.07 10.39 13.57
N GLY A 617 61.15 10.88 12.95
CA GLY A 617 61.88 10.16 11.90
C GLY A 617 61.31 10.27 10.47
N GLY A 618 60.20 10.99 10.28
CA GLY A 618 59.61 11.26 8.98
C GLY A 618 60.35 12.39 8.24
N GLY A 619 61.13 12.03 7.22
CA GLY A 619 61.78 12.99 6.31
C GLY A 619 61.02 13.15 4.97
N PRO A 620 61.27 14.23 4.21
CA PRO A 620 60.69 14.46 2.89
C PRO A 620 61.16 13.46 1.82
N ALA A 621 62.27 12.74 2.06
CA ALA A 621 62.81 11.76 1.13
C ALA A 621 62.11 10.38 1.27
N SER A 622 61.24 10.11 0.29
CA SER A 622 60.63 8.82 -0.08
C SER A 622 59.43 8.27 0.72
N PRO A 623 58.29 8.99 0.82
CA PRO A 623 57.01 8.32 1.01
C PRO A 623 56.64 7.52 -0.26
N THR A 624 56.63 6.20 -0.16
CA THR A 624 56.30 5.29 -1.28
C THR A 624 54.78 5.15 -1.49
N ALA A 625 53.98 5.42 -0.44
CA ALA A 625 52.52 5.30 -0.45
C ALA A 625 51.85 6.49 0.26
N ALA A 626 50.71 6.92 -0.27
CA ALA A 626 49.91 7.97 0.34
C ALA A 626 48.43 7.67 0.14
N ALA A 627 47.61 8.00 1.13
CA ALA A 627 46.17 7.86 1.07
C ALA A 627 45.48 9.04 1.74
N GLU A 628 44.35 9.42 1.17
CA GLU A 628 43.45 10.42 1.68
C GLU A 628 42.33 9.74 2.48
N TYR A 629 42.10 10.23 3.69
CA TYR A 629 41.15 9.72 4.66
C TYR A 629 40.05 10.75 4.88
N THR A 630 38.80 10.35 4.67
CA THR A 630 37.62 11.15 5.02
C THR A 630 36.91 10.48 6.19
N ILE A 631 36.99 11.06 7.39
CA ILE A 631 36.38 10.53 8.61
C ILE A 631 35.02 11.19 8.85
N TYR A 632 33.99 10.39 9.11
CA TYR A 632 32.65 10.88 9.46
C TYR A 632 32.59 11.32 10.94
N PRO A 633 31.61 12.17 11.34
CA PRO A 633 31.56 12.71 12.69
C PRO A 633 31.61 11.65 13.80
N MET A 634 32.58 11.75 14.70
CA MET A 634 32.75 10.86 15.85
C MET A 634 33.52 11.52 17.00
N ASN A 635 33.30 11.06 18.23
CA ASN A 635 34.00 11.59 19.40
C ASN A 635 35.35 10.89 19.62
N LEU A 636 36.21 10.91 18.61
CA LEU A 636 37.56 10.36 18.61
C LEU A 636 38.53 11.35 18.00
N ALA A 637 39.78 11.33 18.43
CA ALA A 637 40.85 12.16 17.86
C ALA A 637 41.96 11.35 17.18
N VAL A 638 41.83 10.02 17.12
CA VAL A 638 42.83 9.07 16.59
C VAL A 638 43.02 9.27 15.09
N ILE A 639 44.26 9.45 14.64
CA ILE A 639 44.63 9.48 13.22
C ILE A 639 44.74 8.03 12.74
N PHE A 640 43.80 7.64 11.88
CA PHE A 640 43.77 6.33 11.25
C PHE A 640 44.70 6.29 10.05
N SER A 641 45.47 5.21 9.91
CA SER A 641 46.38 5.05 8.78
C SER A 641 46.55 3.60 8.37
N ALA A 642 46.59 3.36 7.06
CA ALA A 642 46.91 2.04 6.48
C ALA A 642 48.44 1.78 6.42
N TYR A 643 49.23 2.85 6.58
CA TYR A 643 50.68 2.86 6.45
C TYR A 643 51.35 3.43 7.71
N PRO A 644 52.59 3.05 8.04
CA PRO A 644 53.37 3.76 9.06
C PRO A 644 53.40 5.26 8.77
N ILE A 645 52.95 6.08 9.72
CA ILE A 645 52.77 7.52 9.54
C ILE A 645 54.15 8.17 9.39
N SER A 646 54.41 8.82 8.25
CA SER A 646 55.60 9.68 8.08
C SER A 646 55.21 11.15 8.16
N SER A 647 54.11 11.53 7.49
CA SER A 647 53.55 12.87 7.59
C SER A 647 52.02 12.89 7.45
N VAL A 648 51.37 13.88 8.07
CA VAL A 648 49.92 14.11 7.99
C VAL A 648 49.64 15.53 7.47
N GLU A 649 48.72 15.66 6.52
CA GLU A 649 48.25 16.93 5.94
C GLU A 649 46.71 16.97 5.96
N PRO A 650 46.03 18.11 6.16
CA PRO A 650 46.57 19.44 6.44
C PRO A 650 46.99 19.61 7.91
N ALA A 651 48.04 20.39 8.16
CA ALA A 651 48.57 20.70 9.50
C ALA A 651 47.72 21.69 10.34
N GLY A 652 46.42 21.83 10.04
CA GLY A 652 45.56 22.86 10.66
C GLY A 652 45.24 22.60 12.13
N ALA A 653 44.96 21.35 12.48
CA ALA A 653 44.88 20.89 13.86
C ALA A 653 46.26 20.36 14.28
N GLY A 654 46.81 20.84 15.40
CA GLY A 654 48.01 20.23 15.98
C GLY A 654 47.79 18.73 16.17
N ALA A 655 48.85 17.93 16.01
CA ALA A 655 48.80 16.49 16.21
C ALA A 655 49.88 16.05 17.19
N PHE A 656 49.59 14.96 17.89
CA PHE A 656 50.44 14.34 18.91
C PHE A 656 50.64 12.87 18.55
N PHE A 657 51.78 12.32 18.93
CA PHE A 657 52.04 10.89 18.87
C PHE A 657 52.32 10.34 20.27
N ASP A 658 52.26 9.03 20.43
CA ASP A 658 52.64 8.36 21.67
C ASP A 658 53.69 7.25 21.48
N TYR A 659 54.16 6.69 22.60
CA TYR A 659 55.14 5.61 22.66
C TYR A 659 54.66 4.30 22.00
N THR A 660 53.38 4.21 21.62
CA THR A 660 52.79 3.03 20.93
C THR A 660 52.70 3.23 19.41
N ASP A 661 53.32 4.27 18.86
CA ASP A 661 53.20 4.69 17.46
C ASP A 661 51.77 5.10 17.07
N SER A 662 50.89 5.42 18.03
CA SER A 662 49.56 5.95 17.74
C SER A 662 49.64 7.47 17.59
N ALA A 663 48.84 8.06 16.70
CA ALA A 663 48.80 9.50 16.49
C ALA A 663 47.38 10.06 16.67
N TYR A 664 47.30 11.33 17.09
CA TYR A 664 46.07 11.98 17.52
C TYR A 664 46.04 13.43 17.07
N PHE A 665 44.88 13.93 16.65
CA PHE A 665 44.67 15.38 16.59
C PHE A 665 44.39 15.97 17.98
N ALA A 666 44.61 17.26 18.13
CA ALA A 666 44.31 17.99 19.35
C ALA A 666 42.81 18.06 19.68
N VAL A 667 41.94 17.87 18.68
CA VAL A 667 40.48 18.00 18.82
C VAL A 667 39.78 16.78 18.22
N PRO A 668 38.72 16.23 18.86
CA PRO A 668 37.94 15.13 18.32
C PRO A 668 37.17 15.47 17.03
N TYR A 669 36.83 14.47 16.23
CA TYR A 669 36.11 14.57 14.95
C TYR A 669 34.62 14.91 15.06
N GLN A 670 34.22 15.84 15.93
CA GLN A 670 32.79 16.14 16.15
C GLN A 670 32.06 16.66 14.90
N ARG A 671 32.80 17.17 13.90
CA ARG A 671 32.27 17.65 12.61
C ARG A 671 32.73 16.80 11.40
N GLY A 672 33.40 15.67 11.65
CA GLY A 672 34.16 14.95 10.62
C GLY A 672 35.45 15.68 10.24
N VAL A 673 36.36 14.98 9.55
CA VAL A 673 37.63 15.56 9.10
C VAL A 673 38.09 14.89 7.81
N GLN A 674 38.90 15.61 7.03
CA GLN A 674 39.62 15.06 5.88
C GLN A 674 41.11 15.32 6.06
N TYR A 675 41.92 14.28 5.95
CA TYR A 675 43.38 14.38 6.01
C TYR A 675 44.05 13.35 5.10
N THR A 676 45.24 13.67 4.62
CA THR A 676 46.12 12.81 3.85
C THR A 676 47.24 12.33 4.75
N VAL A 677 47.46 11.02 4.78
CA VAL A 677 48.63 10.41 5.41
C VAL A 677 49.59 9.97 4.32
N ARG A 678 50.86 10.41 4.43
CA ARG A 678 51.96 9.86 3.65
C ARG A 678 52.78 8.94 4.54
N GLY A 679 53.14 7.79 4.00
CA GLY A 679 53.88 6.76 4.71
C GLY A 679 54.78 5.94 3.80
N ARG A 680 55.48 4.99 4.39
CA ARG A 680 56.16 3.93 3.63
C ARG A 680 55.18 2.79 3.36
N ALA A 681 55.43 2.02 2.31
CA ALA A 681 54.76 0.73 2.11
C ALA A 681 54.82 -0.10 3.41
N PRO A 682 53.83 -0.97 3.70
CA PRO A 682 53.72 -1.70 4.97
C PRO A 682 54.86 -2.71 5.15
N VAL A 683 56.03 -2.20 5.52
CA VAL A 683 57.24 -2.93 5.90
C VAL A 683 57.35 -2.83 7.42
N PRO A 684 57.80 -3.90 8.11
CA PRO A 684 58.15 -3.82 9.53
C PRO A 684 59.02 -2.60 9.82
N SER A 685 58.64 -1.83 10.83
CA SER A 685 59.34 -0.61 11.24
C SER A 685 59.53 -0.61 12.74
N GLU A 686 60.68 -0.12 13.20
CA GLU A 686 60.93 0.10 14.63
C GLU A 686 60.06 1.23 15.21
N GLY A 687 59.53 2.13 14.36
CA GLY A 687 58.64 3.20 14.79
C GLY A 687 59.36 4.18 15.73
N ILE A 688 58.70 4.58 16.81
CA ILE A 688 59.22 5.48 17.83
C ILE A 688 60.35 4.85 18.65
N LEU A 689 60.46 3.51 18.70
CA LEU A 689 61.53 2.84 19.44
C LEU A 689 62.92 3.19 18.90
N ALA A 690 63.05 3.42 17.59
CA ALA A 690 64.32 3.84 16.97
C ALA A 690 64.81 5.21 17.49
N PHE A 691 63.92 6.03 18.03
CA PHE A 691 64.21 7.37 18.52
C PHE A 691 64.16 7.46 20.05
N THR A 692 63.80 6.38 20.74
CA THR A 692 63.64 6.35 22.20
C THR A 692 64.98 5.99 22.85
N GLU A 693 65.44 6.80 23.81
CA GLU A 693 66.73 6.56 24.48
C GLU A 693 66.72 5.28 25.33
N ASP A 694 65.59 4.99 25.98
CA ASP A 694 65.40 3.80 26.82
C ASP A 694 64.44 2.80 26.15
N SER A 695 64.75 2.44 24.91
CA SER A 695 63.93 1.52 24.11
C SER A 695 63.82 0.12 24.73
N GLU A 696 64.86 -0.36 25.41
CA GLU A 696 64.86 -1.67 26.08
C GLU A 696 63.88 -1.73 27.27
N ASN A 697 63.74 -0.68 28.06
CA ASN A 697 62.73 -0.62 29.12
C ASN A 697 61.30 -0.61 28.55
N LEU A 698 61.08 0.10 27.43
CA LEU A 698 59.80 0.06 26.72
C LEU A 698 59.51 -1.36 26.20
N LEU A 699 60.51 -2.06 25.67
CA LEU A 699 60.37 -3.46 25.23
C LEU A 699 60.06 -4.42 26.37
N ARG A 700 60.63 -4.21 27.57
CA ARG A 700 60.28 -5.00 28.77
C ARG A 700 58.81 -4.84 29.17
N ARG A 701 58.19 -3.68 28.94
CA ARG A 701 56.75 -3.49 29.20
C ARG A 701 55.88 -4.36 28.29
N TYR A 702 56.27 -4.49 27.03
CA TYR A 702 55.60 -5.38 26.08
C TYR A 702 55.81 -6.88 26.37
N LEU A 703 56.53 -7.24 27.44
CA LEU A 703 56.66 -8.60 27.98
C LEU A 703 55.88 -8.81 29.28
N ARG A 704 55.24 -7.76 29.85
CA ARG A 704 54.51 -7.87 31.12
C ARG A 704 53.30 -8.78 30.99
N ILE A 705 53.13 -9.62 32.01
CA ILE A 705 52.01 -10.56 32.18
C ILE A 705 51.23 -10.10 33.43
N PRO A 706 49.88 -10.07 33.40
CA PRO A 706 49.08 -9.66 34.55
C PRO A 706 49.26 -10.57 35.77
N GLU A 707 49.13 -9.99 36.96
CA GLU A 707 49.06 -10.75 38.21
C GLU A 707 47.76 -11.59 38.23
N GLY A 708 47.85 -12.87 38.59
CA GLY A 708 46.71 -13.79 38.62
C GLY A 708 46.34 -14.43 37.27
N GLU A 709 47.21 -14.33 36.25
CA GLU A 709 47.00 -15.01 34.96
C GLU A 709 47.03 -16.55 35.11
N ASP A 710 46.23 -17.25 34.29
CA ASP A 710 46.12 -18.70 34.32
C ASP A 710 47.43 -19.39 33.88
N PRO A 711 48.06 -20.21 34.74
CA PRO A 711 49.36 -20.83 34.47
C PRO A 711 49.36 -21.78 33.25
N ARG A 712 48.18 -22.24 32.81
CA ARG A 712 48.05 -23.07 31.59
C ARG A 712 48.49 -22.32 30.33
N MET A 713 48.42 -20.98 30.30
CA MET A 713 48.86 -20.18 29.14
C MET A 713 50.37 -20.27 28.91
N ALA A 714 51.18 -20.24 29.97
CA ALA A 714 52.63 -20.44 29.89
C ALA A 714 52.99 -21.83 29.34
N GLY A 715 52.27 -22.87 29.80
CA GLY A 715 52.39 -24.23 29.29
C GLY A 715 52.05 -24.33 27.80
N LEU A 716 50.97 -23.68 27.37
CA LEU A 716 50.54 -23.64 25.98
C LEU A 716 51.54 -22.89 25.09
N ALA A 717 52.05 -21.75 25.53
CA ALA A 717 53.06 -20.99 24.79
C ALA A 717 54.33 -21.83 24.55
N ARG A 718 54.82 -22.53 25.57
CA ARG A 718 55.99 -23.43 25.46
C ARG A 718 55.72 -24.60 24.51
N SER A 719 54.54 -25.21 24.57
CA SER A 719 54.23 -26.38 23.73
C SER A 719 54.12 -26.01 22.24
N VAL A 720 53.47 -24.89 21.93
CA VAL A 720 53.31 -24.36 20.57
C VAL A 720 54.64 -23.91 19.98
N THR A 721 55.51 -23.31 20.80
CA THR A 721 56.80 -22.76 20.35
C THR A 721 57.98 -23.72 20.45
N ARG A 722 57.79 -24.94 20.97
CA ARG A 722 58.86 -25.93 21.21
C ARG A 722 59.78 -26.19 20.02
N LYS A 723 59.25 -26.20 18.80
CA LYS A 723 60.02 -26.46 17.56
C LYS A 723 60.46 -25.18 16.84
N ALA A 724 60.05 -24.00 17.32
CA ALA A 724 60.29 -22.73 16.67
C ALA A 724 61.58 -22.07 17.19
N ARG A 725 62.58 -21.91 16.32
CA ARG A 725 63.85 -21.25 16.66
C ARG A 725 63.79 -19.76 16.33
N GLY A 726 64.03 -18.91 17.33
CA GLY A 726 64.05 -17.46 17.20
C GLY A 726 62.67 -16.77 17.26
N PRO A 727 62.62 -15.46 17.57
CA PRO A 727 61.36 -14.74 17.84
C PRO A 727 60.35 -14.77 16.68
N LEU A 728 60.81 -14.64 15.43
CA LEU A 728 59.93 -14.64 14.26
C LEU A 728 59.27 -16.00 14.03
N ALA A 729 60.03 -17.09 14.19
CA ALA A 729 59.47 -18.43 14.05
C ALA A 729 58.45 -18.71 15.16
N LYS A 730 58.72 -18.25 16.40
CA LYS A 730 57.76 -18.36 17.52
C LYS A 730 56.48 -17.58 17.24
N ALA A 731 56.61 -16.35 16.72
CA ALA A 731 55.50 -15.52 16.28
C ALA A 731 54.59 -16.22 15.25
N ARG A 732 55.19 -16.74 14.17
CA ARG A 732 54.45 -17.45 13.13
C ARG A 732 53.86 -18.78 13.60
N ALA A 733 54.53 -19.48 14.52
CA ALA A 733 54.01 -20.72 15.11
C ALA A 733 52.74 -20.46 15.94
N ILE A 734 52.74 -19.42 16.78
CA ILE A 734 51.57 -19.02 17.57
C ILE A 734 50.43 -18.54 16.68
N GLU A 735 50.71 -17.67 15.70
CA GLU A 735 49.72 -17.22 14.71
C GLU A 735 49.08 -18.41 13.99
N LYS A 736 49.88 -19.33 13.45
CA LYS A 736 49.39 -20.52 12.75
C LYS A 736 48.56 -21.42 13.66
N TYR A 737 49.01 -21.65 14.91
CA TYR A 737 48.32 -22.50 15.88
C TYR A 737 46.93 -21.97 16.23
N LEU A 738 46.83 -20.67 16.54
CA LEU A 738 45.54 -20.04 16.84
C LEU A 738 44.62 -20.08 15.62
N ARG A 739 45.17 -19.81 14.43
CA ARG A 739 44.43 -19.80 13.16
C ARG A 739 43.87 -21.17 12.75
N SER A 740 44.54 -22.27 13.12
CA SER A 740 44.15 -23.63 12.72
C SER A 740 43.33 -24.39 13.77
N THR A 741 43.41 -24.01 15.04
CA THR A 741 42.92 -24.84 16.16
C THR A 741 41.62 -24.31 16.77
N TYR A 742 41.34 -23.01 16.60
CA TYR A 742 40.22 -22.32 17.24
C TYR A 742 39.21 -21.82 16.20
N ASN A 743 37.94 -21.68 16.61
CA ASN A 743 36.87 -21.20 15.73
C ASN A 743 36.56 -19.72 15.96
N TYR A 744 36.21 -19.02 14.89
CA TYR A 744 35.77 -17.63 14.98
C TYR A 744 34.26 -17.55 15.24
N SER A 745 33.84 -16.72 16.19
CA SER A 745 32.42 -16.44 16.47
C SER A 745 32.22 -14.97 16.84
N LEU A 746 31.14 -14.36 16.34
CA LEU A 746 30.68 -13.03 16.79
C LEU A 746 29.98 -13.07 18.15
N PHE A 747 29.60 -14.26 18.62
CA PHE A 747 28.88 -14.48 19.86
C PHE A 747 29.74 -15.36 20.79
N SER A 748 30.18 -14.81 21.93
CA SER A 748 30.61 -15.64 23.06
C SER A 748 29.37 -16.03 23.85
N LYS A 749 29.20 -17.31 24.19
CA LYS A 749 28.08 -17.82 25.00
C LYS A 749 28.10 -17.33 26.46
N LYS A 750 29.18 -16.68 26.89
CA LYS A 750 29.37 -16.20 28.26
C LYS A 750 29.97 -14.79 28.19
N GLU A 751 29.15 -13.79 28.55
CA GLU A 751 29.62 -12.41 28.73
C GLU A 751 30.66 -12.37 29.85
N GLY A 752 31.76 -11.65 29.65
CA GLY A 752 32.85 -11.58 30.63
C GLY A 752 33.76 -12.82 30.72
N ALA A 753 33.67 -13.77 29.77
CA ALA A 753 34.62 -14.89 29.72
C ALA A 753 36.05 -14.36 29.49
N GLY A 754 36.96 -14.71 30.40
CA GLY A 754 38.37 -14.33 30.32
C GLY A 754 39.13 -15.07 29.22
N LEU A 755 40.38 -14.68 28.99
CA LEU A 755 41.22 -15.24 27.93
C LEU A 755 41.49 -16.75 28.09
N ALA A 756 41.57 -17.23 29.34
CA ALA A 756 41.74 -18.65 29.66
C ALA A 756 40.52 -19.49 29.25
N ASP A 757 39.31 -18.98 29.48
CA ASP A 757 38.07 -19.63 29.06
C ASP A 757 38.05 -19.79 27.54
N PHE A 758 38.48 -18.77 26.78
CA PHE A 758 38.65 -18.85 25.34
C PHE A 758 39.64 -19.94 24.92
N LEU A 759 40.85 -19.95 25.50
CA LEU A 759 41.93 -20.84 25.10
C LEU A 759 41.68 -22.32 25.45
N PHE A 760 41.01 -22.60 26.57
CA PHE A 760 40.94 -23.95 27.12
C PHE A 760 39.53 -24.53 27.19
N VAL A 761 38.48 -23.69 27.26
CA VAL A 761 37.09 -24.14 27.47
C VAL A 761 36.25 -23.96 26.20
N THR A 762 36.01 -22.71 25.77
CA THR A 762 35.08 -22.42 24.68
C THR A 762 35.69 -22.74 23.32
N ARG A 763 36.99 -22.46 23.15
CA ARG A 763 37.74 -22.55 21.89
C ARG A 763 37.09 -21.81 20.72
N GLU A 764 36.23 -20.84 21.02
CA GLU A 764 35.51 -19.98 20.07
C GLU A 764 35.49 -18.53 20.56
N GLY A 765 35.77 -17.56 19.68
CA GLY A 765 35.88 -16.14 20.05
C GLY A 765 35.92 -15.16 18.87
N ASN A 766 35.81 -13.86 19.17
CA ASN A 766 35.93 -12.78 18.19
C ASN A 766 37.40 -12.35 17.99
N CYS A 767 37.66 -11.39 17.09
CA CYS A 767 39.03 -10.95 16.76
C CYS A 767 39.84 -10.43 17.97
N GLU A 768 39.19 -9.86 18.99
CA GLU A 768 39.87 -9.39 20.20
C GLU A 768 40.42 -10.55 21.02
N TYR A 769 39.66 -11.64 21.17
CA TYR A 769 40.11 -12.84 21.88
C TYR A 769 41.31 -13.48 21.19
N PHE A 770 41.26 -13.60 19.86
CA PHE A 770 42.38 -14.14 19.07
C PHE A 770 43.63 -13.26 19.18
N ALA A 771 43.49 -11.94 19.00
CA ALA A 771 44.60 -11.01 19.07
C ALA A 771 45.20 -10.92 20.49
N SER A 772 44.35 -10.89 21.53
CA SER A 772 44.79 -10.89 22.93
C SER A 772 45.48 -12.19 23.32
N ALA A 773 44.95 -13.34 22.88
CA ALA A 773 45.57 -14.65 23.08
C ALA A 773 46.94 -14.72 22.45
N ALA A 774 47.07 -14.25 21.21
CA ALA A 774 48.36 -14.20 20.54
C ALA A 774 49.35 -13.31 21.30
N VAL A 775 48.95 -12.12 21.77
CA VAL A 775 49.85 -11.26 22.57
C VAL A 775 50.32 -12.00 23.82
N MET A 776 49.40 -12.59 24.61
CA MET A 776 49.77 -13.26 25.86
C MET A 776 50.67 -14.48 25.63
N LEU A 777 50.38 -15.31 24.63
CA LEU A 777 51.23 -16.45 24.29
C LEU A 777 52.61 -16.01 23.79
N LEU A 778 52.71 -14.87 23.09
CA LEU A 778 53.99 -14.31 22.65
C LEU A 778 54.82 -13.79 23.83
N ARG A 779 54.18 -13.09 24.77
CA ARG A 779 54.84 -12.59 25.99
C ARG A 779 55.42 -13.74 26.81
N HIS A 780 54.66 -14.81 27.01
CA HIS A 780 55.15 -16.06 27.64
C HIS A 780 56.29 -16.72 26.88
N ALA A 781 56.32 -16.60 25.55
CA ALA A 781 57.39 -17.12 24.71
C ALA A 781 58.64 -16.22 24.66
N GLY A 782 58.62 -15.09 25.39
CA GLY A 782 59.70 -14.10 25.46
C GLY A 782 59.75 -13.16 24.26
N VAL A 783 58.66 -13.01 23.52
CA VAL A 783 58.55 -12.11 22.35
C VAL A 783 57.72 -10.88 22.75
N PRO A 784 58.30 -9.66 22.74
CA PRO A 784 57.54 -8.46 23.07
C PRO A 784 56.38 -8.26 22.09
N ALA A 785 55.17 -8.10 22.60
CA ALA A 785 53.97 -8.03 21.77
C ALA A 785 52.93 -7.03 22.32
N ARG A 786 52.15 -6.45 21.41
CA ARG A 786 51.08 -5.48 21.73
C ARG A 786 49.81 -5.75 20.95
N LEU A 787 48.67 -5.40 21.54
CA LEU A 787 47.37 -5.44 20.87
C LEU A 787 47.22 -4.19 20.01
N VAL A 788 46.68 -4.33 18.80
CA VAL A 788 46.34 -3.19 17.95
C VAL A 788 44.88 -3.29 17.50
N THR A 789 44.17 -2.17 17.60
CA THR A 789 42.80 -2.02 17.12
C THR A 789 42.74 -1.05 15.96
N GLY A 790 41.81 -1.31 15.05
CA GLY A 790 41.62 -0.51 13.84
C GLY A 790 40.47 -1.04 13.00
N PHE A 791 40.63 -0.94 11.69
CA PHE A 791 39.66 -1.44 10.71
C PHE A 791 40.35 -2.28 9.65
N LEU A 792 39.67 -3.30 9.15
CA LEU A 792 40.09 -4.03 7.96
C LEU A 792 39.22 -3.60 6.77
N ALA A 793 39.75 -2.69 5.96
CA ALA A 793 39.07 -2.13 4.81
C ALA A 793 39.15 -3.12 3.63
N SER A 794 38.07 -3.83 3.37
CA SER A 794 37.97 -4.84 2.30
C SER A 794 37.00 -4.48 1.18
N GLU A 795 36.18 -3.43 1.34
CA GLU A 795 35.19 -2.99 0.36
C GLU A 795 35.77 -1.85 -0.49
N TYR A 796 36.41 -2.19 -1.61
CA TYR A 796 36.88 -1.19 -2.59
C TYR A 796 35.77 -0.75 -3.54
N ASN A 797 35.72 0.54 -3.83
CA ASN A 797 34.82 1.15 -4.81
C ASN A 797 35.61 1.62 -6.03
N GLU A 798 35.50 0.86 -7.11
CA GLU A 798 36.13 1.12 -8.41
C GLU A 798 35.62 2.40 -9.09
N TYR A 799 34.41 2.87 -8.78
CA TYR A 799 33.83 4.07 -9.41
C TYR A 799 34.26 5.38 -8.74
N GLY A 800 34.66 5.30 -7.47
CA GLY A 800 35.10 6.45 -6.67
C GLY A 800 36.58 6.38 -6.28
N ASP A 801 37.29 5.32 -6.68
CA ASP A 801 38.66 5.01 -6.30
C ASP A 801 38.94 5.02 -4.78
N PHE A 802 37.99 4.56 -3.96
CA PHE A 802 38.14 4.57 -2.50
C PHE A 802 37.67 3.28 -1.83
N TYR A 803 38.24 2.95 -0.68
CA TYR A 803 37.69 1.95 0.24
C TYR A 803 36.61 2.57 1.11
N ASP A 804 35.47 1.90 1.20
CA ASP A 804 34.39 2.25 2.12
C ASP A 804 34.57 1.50 3.44
N VAL A 805 34.76 2.22 4.55
CA VAL A 805 35.05 1.62 5.85
C VAL A 805 33.90 1.86 6.83
N ARG A 806 33.37 0.77 7.38
CA ARG A 806 32.20 0.72 8.27
C ARG A 806 32.58 0.22 9.67
N GLN A 807 31.73 0.49 10.66
CA GLN A 807 31.92 -0.01 12.03
C GLN A 807 31.99 -1.55 12.07
N SER A 808 31.25 -2.22 11.18
CA SER A 808 31.27 -3.68 11.01
C SER A 808 32.64 -4.26 10.65
N GLN A 809 33.54 -3.43 10.10
CA GLN A 809 34.90 -3.80 9.71
C GLN A 809 35.92 -3.51 10.82
N ALA A 810 35.49 -3.11 12.03
CA ALA A 810 36.37 -2.97 13.18
C ALA A 810 37.12 -4.29 13.42
N HIS A 811 38.43 -4.22 13.54
CA HIS A 811 39.29 -5.40 13.63
C HIS A 811 40.40 -5.18 14.66
N ALA A 812 40.83 -6.27 15.27
CA ALA A 812 41.93 -6.29 16.22
C ALA A 812 42.97 -7.32 15.76
N TRP A 813 44.24 -6.97 15.85
CA TRP A 813 45.37 -7.84 15.49
C TRP A 813 46.52 -7.65 16.47
N THR A 814 47.57 -8.46 16.30
CA THR A 814 48.74 -8.46 17.16
C THR A 814 49.94 -7.88 16.42
N GLU A 815 50.75 -7.08 17.10
CA GLU A 815 52.08 -6.69 16.60
C GLU A 815 53.14 -7.28 17.52
N ALA A 816 54.11 -7.99 16.95
CA ALA A 816 55.23 -8.59 17.66
C ALA A 816 56.53 -7.88 17.28
N TYR A 817 57.33 -7.50 18.27
CA TYR A 817 58.61 -6.86 18.03
C TYR A 817 59.71 -7.91 17.79
N ILE A 818 60.33 -7.85 16.62
CA ILE A 818 61.42 -8.74 16.23
C ILE A 818 62.67 -7.88 16.04
N ARG A 819 63.70 -8.08 16.86
CA ARG A 819 64.97 -7.33 16.74
C ARG A 819 65.53 -7.44 15.31
N GLY A 820 65.91 -6.30 14.73
CA GLY A 820 66.39 -6.20 13.35
C GLY A 820 65.30 -6.08 12.27
N LEU A 821 64.03 -6.37 12.59
CA LEU A 821 62.89 -6.15 11.70
C LEU A 821 61.91 -5.08 12.23
N GLY A 822 61.84 -4.87 13.54
CA GLY A 822 60.88 -3.98 14.17
C GLY A 822 59.52 -4.65 14.40
N TRP A 823 58.43 -3.86 14.38
CA TRP A 823 57.08 -4.36 14.60
C TRP A 823 56.55 -5.14 13.40
N VAL A 824 56.30 -6.44 13.61
CA VAL A 824 55.72 -7.35 12.63
C VAL A 824 54.26 -7.59 12.97
N ARG A 825 53.37 -7.32 12.00
CA ARG A 825 51.93 -7.62 12.12
C ARG A 825 51.67 -9.12 12.04
N LEU A 826 50.85 -9.62 12.97
CA LEU A 826 50.34 -10.99 13.03
C LEU A 826 48.82 -10.93 13.15
N ASP A 827 48.11 -11.67 12.30
CA ASP A 827 46.66 -11.79 12.37
C ASP A 827 46.29 -13.25 12.71
N PRO A 828 46.14 -13.57 14.01
CA PRO A 828 45.82 -14.93 14.44
C PRO A 828 44.39 -15.37 14.09
N THR A 829 43.58 -14.48 13.50
CA THR A 829 42.18 -14.75 13.17
C THR A 829 42.07 -15.74 11.99
N PRO A 830 41.29 -16.83 12.10
CA PRO A 830 41.08 -17.80 11.02
C PRO A 830 40.66 -17.13 9.70
N SER A 831 41.42 -17.39 8.62
CA SER A 831 41.15 -16.88 7.27
C SER A 831 39.85 -17.42 6.65
N GLY A 832 39.33 -18.53 7.21
CA GLY A 832 37.99 -19.02 6.93
C GLY A 832 36.90 -17.99 7.24
N SER A 833 37.12 -17.00 8.10
CA SER A 833 36.09 -16.02 8.47
C SER A 833 35.66 -15.06 7.37
N TYR A 834 36.31 -15.07 6.20
CA TYR A 834 35.84 -14.34 5.02
C TYR A 834 34.85 -15.17 4.16
N GLY A 835 34.69 -16.48 4.42
CA GLY A 835 33.80 -17.38 3.65
C GLY A 835 33.27 -18.66 4.34
N ALA A 836 33.65 -18.98 5.57
CA ALA A 836 33.41 -20.24 6.28
C ALA A 836 32.25 -20.11 7.27
N LEU A 837 31.08 -19.78 6.72
CA LEU A 837 29.79 -19.80 7.40
C LEU A 837 29.18 -21.22 7.32
N LEU A 838 29.91 -22.29 7.68
CA LEU A 838 29.50 -23.67 7.36
C LEU A 838 29.76 -24.68 8.50
N GLY A 839 28.74 -24.91 9.36
CA GLY A 839 28.44 -26.26 9.85
C GLY A 839 27.91 -26.48 11.29
N ARG A 840 26.59 -26.37 11.51
CA ARG A 840 25.77 -27.36 12.29
C ARG A 840 24.36 -27.45 11.64
N ARG A 841 23.94 -28.66 11.27
CA ARG A 841 23.27 -28.93 9.97
C ARG A 841 21.75 -28.63 9.80
N LEU A 842 21.00 -28.19 10.81
CA LEU A 842 19.58 -27.75 10.62
C LEU A 842 19.27 -26.40 11.28
N ALA A 843 19.46 -26.27 12.60
CA ALA A 843 19.31 -24.97 13.29
C ALA A 843 20.30 -23.92 12.77
N GLY A 844 21.53 -24.34 12.45
CA GLY A 844 22.53 -23.48 11.86
C GLY A 844 22.20 -23.05 10.43
N ARG A 845 21.36 -23.77 9.66
CA ARG A 845 20.93 -23.29 8.32
C ARG A 845 19.95 -22.12 8.44
N LEU A 846 18.99 -22.23 9.37
CA LEU A 846 18.02 -21.17 9.61
C LEU A 846 18.69 -19.93 10.21
N SER A 847 19.56 -20.09 11.22
CA SER A 847 20.29 -18.95 11.80
C SER A 847 21.20 -18.27 10.76
N ARG A 848 21.89 -19.04 9.90
CA ARG A 848 22.70 -18.48 8.81
C ARG A 848 21.88 -17.78 7.74
N TRP A 849 20.68 -18.29 7.42
CA TRP A 849 19.77 -17.62 6.50
C TRP A 849 19.23 -16.32 7.09
N LEU A 850 18.86 -16.34 8.38
CA LEU A 850 18.43 -15.15 9.12
C LEU A 850 19.56 -14.14 9.28
N GLU A 851 20.80 -14.58 9.53
CA GLU A 851 21.99 -13.74 9.66
C GLU A 851 22.39 -13.13 8.31
N ALA A 852 22.39 -13.93 7.23
CA ALA A 852 22.59 -13.43 5.87
C ALA A 852 21.45 -12.48 5.45
N GLY A 853 20.21 -12.77 5.85
CA GLY A 853 19.05 -11.89 5.66
C GLY A 853 19.22 -10.58 6.41
N ASN A 854 19.70 -10.62 7.66
CA ASN A 854 19.96 -9.46 8.48
C ASN A 854 21.06 -8.58 7.88
N VAL A 855 22.19 -9.16 7.47
CA VAL A 855 23.28 -8.43 6.80
C VAL A 855 22.81 -7.83 5.48
N ARG A 856 21.99 -8.55 4.69
CA ARG A 856 21.41 -8.02 3.45
C ARG A 856 20.43 -6.88 3.71
N TRP A 857 19.59 -7.00 4.73
CA TRP A 857 18.65 -5.97 5.18
C TRP A 857 19.39 -4.71 5.61
N TYR A 858 20.42 -4.86 6.44
CA TYR A 858 21.28 -3.75 6.84
C TYR A 858 21.97 -3.12 5.63
N ARG A 859 22.49 -3.90 4.69
CA ARG A 859 23.19 -3.37 3.51
C ARG A 859 22.28 -2.65 2.51
N HIS A 860 21.15 -3.26 2.15
CA HIS A 860 20.32 -2.80 1.02
C HIS A 860 19.12 -1.96 1.43
N VAL A 861 18.74 -1.96 2.71
CA VAL A 861 17.62 -1.14 3.21
C VAL A 861 18.11 -0.09 4.19
N ILE A 862 18.71 -0.48 5.32
CA ILE A 862 19.14 0.49 6.34
C ILE A 862 20.33 1.34 5.88
N GLY A 863 21.29 0.72 5.19
CA GLY A 863 22.51 1.36 4.68
C GLY A 863 22.41 1.86 3.25
N TYR A 864 21.21 1.91 2.66
CA TYR A 864 20.99 2.36 1.29
C TYR A 864 21.21 3.87 1.17
N ASP A 865 22.35 4.29 0.64
CA ASP A 865 22.76 5.68 0.51
C ASP A 865 22.88 6.11 -0.97
N ASN A 866 23.32 7.35 -1.20
CA ASN A 866 23.56 7.87 -2.55
C ASN A 866 24.51 6.99 -3.38
N TYR A 867 25.49 6.39 -2.72
CA TYR A 867 26.45 5.54 -3.39
C TYR A 867 25.82 4.20 -3.81
N ALA A 868 25.11 3.52 -2.89
CA ALA A 868 24.37 2.31 -3.19
C ALA A 868 23.33 2.55 -4.29
N GLN A 869 22.67 3.71 -4.29
CA GLN A 869 21.74 4.12 -5.34
C GLN A 869 22.42 4.25 -6.71
N ARG A 870 23.53 5.00 -6.80
CA ARG A 870 24.29 5.15 -8.05
C ARG A 870 24.82 3.81 -8.57
N ASN A 871 25.35 2.96 -7.70
CA ASN A 871 25.81 1.63 -8.06
C ASN A 871 24.65 0.72 -8.52
N THR A 872 23.48 0.83 -7.92
CA THR A 872 22.28 0.07 -8.34
C THR A 872 21.84 0.47 -9.74
N PHE A 873 21.75 1.78 -10.03
CA PHE A 873 21.43 2.28 -11.37
C PHE A 873 22.54 2.02 -12.38
N HIS A 874 23.81 2.04 -11.98
CA HIS A 874 24.92 1.67 -12.84
C HIS A 874 24.90 0.17 -13.17
N ARG A 875 24.67 -0.72 -12.20
CA ARG A 875 24.48 -2.16 -12.44
C ARG A 875 23.28 -2.44 -13.31
N LEU A 876 22.17 -1.73 -13.11
CA LEU A 876 21.00 -1.80 -14.00
C LEU A 876 21.32 -1.25 -15.38
N GLY A 877 22.05 -0.14 -15.49
CA GLY A 877 22.47 0.46 -16.77
C GLY A 877 23.42 -0.44 -17.55
N VAL A 878 24.39 -1.06 -16.88
CA VAL A 878 25.30 -2.06 -17.45
C VAL A 878 24.56 -3.37 -17.75
N ALA A 879 23.62 -3.80 -16.91
CA ALA A 879 22.79 -4.96 -17.19
C ALA A 879 21.83 -4.73 -18.37
N VAL A 880 21.25 -3.53 -18.50
CA VAL A 880 20.37 -3.12 -19.61
C VAL A 880 21.18 -2.86 -20.88
N SER A 881 22.40 -2.33 -20.76
CA SER A 881 23.34 -2.16 -21.87
C SER A 881 23.91 -3.49 -22.36
N ARG A 882 24.03 -4.50 -21.49
CA ARG A 882 24.49 -5.86 -21.83
C ARG A 882 23.37 -6.84 -22.17
N TRP A 883 22.11 -6.57 -21.82
CA TRP A 883 20.97 -7.49 -22.05
C TRP A 883 19.87 -6.83 -22.90
N ASN A 884 19.53 -7.48 -24.01
CA ASN A 884 18.35 -7.17 -24.85
C ASN A 884 17.10 -6.91 -24.00
N LEU A 885 16.46 -5.75 -24.21
CA LEU A 885 15.20 -5.26 -23.61
C LEU A 885 14.08 -6.32 -23.52
N ALA A 886 14.09 -7.30 -24.42
CA ALA A 886 13.17 -8.44 -24.44
C ALA A 886 13.28 -9.35 -23.21
N ARG A 887 14.47 -9.48 -22.59
CA ARG A 887 14.70 -10.41 -21.47
C ARG A 887 14.31 -9.82 -20.11
N THR A 888 14.41 -8.50 -19.94
CA THR A 888 13.87 -7.77 -18.77
C THR A 888 12.35 -7.73 -18.79
N LEU A 889 11.74 -7.53 -19.96
CA LEU A 889 10.30 -7.73 -20.16
C LEU A 889 9.91 -9.19 -19.89
N GLY A 890 10.73 -10.16 -20.31
CA GLY A 890 10.56 -11.57 -19.99
C GLY A 890 10.64 -11.91 -18.50
N TRP A 891 11.52 -11.26 -17.72
CA TRP A 891 11.60 -11.45 -16.27
C TRP A 891 10.42 -10.82 -15.53
N LEU A 892 9.99 -9.62 -15.92
CA LEU A 892 8.77 -9.00 -15.38
C LEU A 892 7.52 -9.81 -15.75
N ALA A 893 7.45 -10.32 -16.99
CA ALA A 893 6.43 -11.27 -17.43
C ALA A 893 6.53 -12.60 -16.68
N GLY A 894 7.73 -13.04 -16.31
CA GLY A 894 7.98 -14.24 -15.51
C GLY A 894 7.56 -14.11 -14.05
N ILE A 895 7.77 -12.95 -13.43
CA ILE A 895 7.25 -12.63 -12.09
C ILE A 895 5.72 -12.52 -12.14
N PHE A 896 5.18 -11.90 -13.19
CA PHE A 896 3.73 -11.81 -13.40
C PHE A 896 3.10 -13.18 -13.68
N ALA A 897 3.78 -14.03 -14.45
CA ALA A 897 3.39 -15.42 -14.71
C ALA A 897 3.51 -16.27 -13.45
N ALA A 898 4.55 -16.09 -12.63
CA ALA A 898 4.70 -16.76 -11.34
C ALA A 898 3.61 -16.34 -10.35
N ALA A 899 3.19 -15.07 -10.35
CA ALA A 899 2.05 -14.60 -9.57
C ALA A 899 0.71 -15.17 -10.10
N LEU A 900 0.55 -15.30 -11.41
CA LEU A 900 -0.58 -15.98 -12.06
C LEU A 900 -0.59 -17.48 -11.78
N ILE A 901 0.56 -18.13 -11.75
CA ILE A 901 0.74 -19.55 -11.41
C ILE A 901 0.52 -19.77 -9.92
N LEU A 902 1.03 -18.93 -9.03
CA LEU A 902 0.71 -18.97 -7.59
C LEU A 902 -0.77 -18.73 -7.34
N ARG A 903 -1.42 -17.89 -8.15
CA ARG A 903 -2.87 -17.70 -8.14
C ARG A 903 -3.61 -18.93 -8.68
N ALA A 904 -3.12 -19.55 -9.75
CA ALA A 904 -3.67 -20.78 -10.31
C ALA A 904 -3.49 -21.96 -9.35
N VAL A 905 -2.34 -22.05 -8.67
CA VAL A 905 -2.04 -23.01 -7.61
C VAL A 905 -2.83 -22.70 -6.35
N ALA A 906 -3.09 -21.44 -5.99
CA ALA A 906 -3.98 -21.11 -4.87
C ALA A 906 -5.48 -21.34 -5.19
N LEU A 907 -5.83 -21.36 -6.48
CA LEU A 907 -7.16 -21.75 -7.01
C LEU A 907 -7.28 -23.27 -7.17
N ALA A 908 -6.18 -23.98 -7.48
CA ALA A 908 -6.08 -25.41 -7.67
C ALA A 908 -5.72 -26.19 -6.39
N TRP A 909 -5.16 -25.50 -5.38
CA TRP A 909 -5.02 -26.04 -4.03
C TRP A 909 -6.44 -26.29 -3.53
N PRO A 910 -6.79 -27.53 -3.13
CA PRO A 910 -8.14 -27.83 -2.70
C PRO A 910 -8.42 -27.03 -1.44
N ARG A 911 -8.96 -25.82 -1.62
CA ARG A 911 -9.72 -25.17 -0.57
C ARG A 911 -10.85 -26.13 -0.35
N ARG A 912 -10.79 -26.82 0.80
CA ARG A 912 -11.93 -27.47 1.43
C ARG A 912 -12.98 -26.39 1.64
N ARG A 913 -13.66 -26.02 0.55
CA ARG A 913 -14.88 -25.27 0.53
C ARG A 913 -15.89 -26.27 1.02
N THR A 914 -16.28 -26.11 2.28
CA THR A 914 -17.56 -26.56 2.81
C THR A 914 -18.70 -25.74 2.17
N VAL A 915 -18.69 -25.60 0.84
CA VAL A 915 -19.95 -25.47 0.11
C VAL A 915 -20.24 -26.92 -0.22
N ARG A 916 -21.06 -27.58 0.60
CA ARG A 916 -21.60 -28.89 0.24
C ARG A 916 -22.29 -28.68 -1.11
N PRO A 917 -21.79 -29.22 -2.24
CA PRO A 917 -22.65 -29.43 -3.38
C PRO A 917 -23.45 -30.68 -3.00
N ALA A 918 -24.42 -30.51 -2.10
CA ALA A 918 -25.45 -31.52 -1.97
C ALA A 918 -26.10 -31.61 -3.36
N LEU A 919 -26.10 -32.81 -3.91
CA LEU A 919 -26.53 -33.11 -5.26
C LEU A 919 -27.95 -32.59 -5.46
N ASP A 920 -28.15 -31.57 -6.30
CA ASP A 920 -29.50 -31.25 -6.75
C ASP A 920 -29.94 -32.33 -7.76
N ILE A 921 -30.42 -33.46 -7.21
CA ILE A 921 -30.88 -34.64 -7.96
C ILE A 921 -31.97 -34.23 -8.97
N PHE A 922 -32.78 -33.23 -8.61
CA PHE A 922 -33.80 -32.67 -9.48
C PHE A 922 -33.20 -31.96 -10.71
N ALA A 923 -32.14 -31.15 -10.55
CA ALA A 923 -31.47 -30.51 -11.68
C ALA A 923 -30.88 -31.54 -12.66
N ARG A 924 -30.40 -32.69 -12.15
CA ARG A 924 -29.92 -33.81 -12.97
C ARG A 924 -31.05 -34.57 -13.66
N ALA A 925 -32.22 -34.67 -13.03
CA ALA A 925 -33.42 -35.22 -13.66
C ALA A 925 -33.90 -34.29 -14.77
N GLN A 926 -33.97 -32.97 -14.52
CA GLN A 926 -34.34 -31.96 -15.51
C GLN A 926 -33.45 -32.04 -16.76
N ALA A 927 -32.13 -32.09 -16.60
CA ALA A 927 -31.20 -32.22 -17.73
C ALA A 927 -31.42 -33.50 -18.56
N ALA A 928 -31.79 -34.62 -17.91
CA ALA A 928 -32.11 -35.86 -18.61
C ALA A 928 -33.42 -35.73 -19.42
N LEU A 929 -34.45 -35.06 -18.90
CA LEU A 929 -35.69 -34.82 -19.63
C LEU A 929 -35.51 -33.81 -20.77
N GLU A 930 -34.70 -32.77 -20.58
CA GLU A 930 -34.37 -31.81 -21.64
C GLU A 930 -33.65 -32.50 -22.82
N SER A 931 -32.79 -33.48 -22.52
CA SER A 931 -32.12 -34.31 -23.54
C SER A 931 -33.09 -35.21 -24.33
N ALA A 932 -34.26 -35.51 -23.76
CA ALA A 932 -35.35 -36.24 -24.42
C ALA A 932 -36.38 -35.31 -25.10
N GLY A 933 -36.07 -34.01 -25.23
CA GLY A 933 -36.93 -33.03 -25.91
C GLY A 933 -38.02 -32.39 -25.05
N LEU A 934 -38.07 -32.71 -23.76
CA LEU A 934 -38.99 -32.08 -22.80
C LEU A 934 -38.30 -30.88 -22.15
N ARG A 935 -38.37 -29.70 -22.80
CA ARG A 935 -37.74 -28.47 -22.29
C ARG A 935 -38.66 -27.70 -21.34
N ARG A 936 -38.08 -27.14 -20.28
CA ARG A 936 -38.79 -26.30 -19.31
C ARG A 936 -38.85 -24.84 -19.78
N GLU A 937 -40.02 -24.22 -19.70
CA GLU A 937 -40.15 -22.78 -19.95
C GLU A 937 -39.63 -21.94 -18.75
N PRO A 938 -39.09 -20.73 -18.99
CA PRO A 938 -38.51 -19.89 -17.93
C PRO A 938 -39.49 -19.51 -16.81
N CYS A 939 -40.80 -19.49 -17.09
CA CYS A 939 -41.85 -19.14 -16.14
C CYS A 939 -42.34 -20.34 -15.31
N TRP A 940 -42.03 -21.58 -15.68
CA TRP A 940 -42.52 -22.76 -14.96
C TRP A 940 -41.73 -23.02 -13.69
N THR A 941 -42.43 -23.29 -12.62
CA THR A 941 -41.84 -23.81 -11.38
C THR A 941 -41.39 -25.28 -11.55
N PRO A 942 -40.46 -25.78 -10.71
CA PRO A 942 -40.06 -27.19 -10.72
C PRO A 942 -41.24 -28.17 -10.67
N ARG A 943 -42.30 -27.86 -9.91
CA ARG A 943 -43.50 -28.70 -9.79
C ARG A 943 -44.39 -28.64 -11.02
N GLU A 944 -44.60 -27.46 -11.59
CA GLU A 944 -45.35 -27.29 -12.85
C GLU A 944 -44.66 -27.99 -14.00
N TYR A 945 -43.33 -27.89 -14.09
CA TYR A 945 -42.53 -28.60 -15.08
C TYR A 945 -42.63 -30.12 -14.91
N ALA A 946 -42.52 -30.63 -13.67
CA ALA A 946 -42.65 -32.05 -13.38
C ALA A 946 -44.06 -32.59 -13.70
N LEU A 947 -45.11 -31.83 -13.40
CA LEU A 947 -46.50 -32.14 -13.76
C LEU A 947 -46.73 -32.16 -15.26
N TRP A 948 -46.20 -31.17 -15.97
CA TRP A 948 -46.28 -31.10 -17.42
C TRP A 948 -45.54 -32.28 -18.08
N ALA A 949 -44.32 -32.58 -17.62
CA ALA A 949 -43.54 -33.71 -18.11
C ALA A 949 -44.23 -35.06 -17.87
N ALA A 950 -44.78 -35.27 -16.66
CA ALA A 950 -45.50 -36.49 -16.31
C ALA A 950 -46.81 -36.66 -17.11
N ARG A 951 -47.52 -35.56 -17.43
CA ARG A 951 -48.73 -35.60 -18.27
C ARG A 951 -48.42 -36.00 -19.71
N ARG A 952 -47.28 -35.56 -20.25
CA ARG A 952 -46.89 -35.81 -21.65
C ARG A 952 -46.25 -37.18 -21.84
N ARG A 953 -45.59 -37.70 -20.80
CA ARG A 953 -44.90 -38.99 -20.75
C ARG A 953 -45.19 -39.64 -19.38
N PRO A 954 -46.27 -40.43 -19.24
CA PRO A 954 -46.66 -41.05 -17.97
C PRO A 954 -45.58 -41.97 -17.37
N ASP A 955 -44.72 -42.52 -18.22
CA ASP A 955 -43.55 -43.32 -17.85
C ASP A 955 -42.46 -42.51 -17.10
N LEU A 956 -42.55 -41.18 -17.04
CA LEU A 956 -41.61 -40.31 -16.35
C LEU A 956 -42.18 -39.70 -15.05
N SER A 957 -43.32 -40.20 -14.57
CA SER A 957 -44.03 -39.70 -13.37
C SER A 957 -43.18 -39.61 -12.10
N GLY A 958 -42.10 -40.39 -11.99
CA GLY A 958 -41.14 -40.32 -10.87
C GLY A 958 -40.50 -38.94 -10.67
N ILE A 959 -40.51 -38.05 -11.68
CA ILE A 959 -40.00 -36.69 -11.52
C ILE A 959 -40.82 -35.82 -10.56
N LEU A 960 -42.10 -36.13 -10.36
CA LEU A 960 -42.97 -35.42 -9.40
C LEU A 960 -42.45 -35.56 -7.98
N LYS A 961 -42.06 -36.79 -7.60
CA LYS A 961 -41.48 -37.07 -6.29
C LYS A 961 -40.16 -36.33 -6.08
N LEU A 962 -39.30 -36.25 -7.11
CA LEU A 962 -38.06 -35.48 -7.06
C LEU A 962 -38.30 -33.96 -6.96
N ALA A 963 -39.38 -33.45 -7.56
CA ALA A 963 -39.76 -32.04 -7.46
C ALA A 963 -40.22 -31.71 -6.04
N ASP A 964 -41.11 -32.52 -5.46
CA ASP A 964 -41.62 -32.30 -4.10
C ASP A 964 -40.49 -32.40 -3.06
N GLU A 965 -39.57 -33.37 -3.19
CA GLU A 965 -38.38 -33.48 -2.34
C GLU A 965 -37.42 -32.28 -2.51
N HIS A 966 -37.32 -31.70 -3.72
CA HIS A 966 -36.55 -30.46 -3.95
C HIS A 966 -37.18 -29.26 -3.22
N TYR A 967 -38.51 -29.19 -3.15
CA TYR A 967 -39.19 -28.14 -2.38
C TYR A 967 -38.98 -28.29 -0.88
N GLN A 968 -39.06 -29.51 -0.34
CA GLN A 968 -38.84 -29.74 1.09
C GLN A 968 -37.41 -29.41 1.51
N GLU A 969 -36.41 -29.82 0.73
CA GLU A 969 -35.01 -29.53 1.03
C GLU A 969 -34.69 -28.02 0.95
N ARG A 970 -35.30 -27.32 -0.02
CA ARG A 970 -35.02 -25.89 -0.27
C ARG A 970 -35.82 -24.92 0.59
N TYR A 971 -37.06 -25.24 0.91
CA TYR A 971 -37.98 -24.32 1.59
C TYR A 971 -38.42 -24.81 2.98
N ALA A 972 -38.40 -26.11 3.28
CA ALA A 972 -38.71 -26.64 4.60
C ALA A 972 -37.46 -26.89 5.48
N GLY A 973 -36.25 -26.84 4.91
CA GLY A 973 -34.99 -26.94 5.66
C GLY A 973 -34.70 -28.30 6.29
N LEU A 974 -35.49 -29.33 5.96
CA LEU A 974 -35.32 -30.70 6.42
C LEU A 974 -34.33 -31.41 5.49
N PRO A 975 -33.14 -31.83 5.97
CA PRO A 975 -32.20 -32.60 5.16
C PRO A 975 -32.75 -34.00 4.89
N ARG A 976 -32.56 -34.49 3.65
CA ARG A 976 -32.97 -35.86 3.26
C ARG A 976 -32.27 -36.91 4.13
N THR A 977 -33.03 -37.91 4.56
CA THR A 977 -32.45 -39.10 5.20
C THR A 977 -31.63 -39.91 4.19
N THR A 978 -30.74 -40.77 4.69
CA THR A 978 -29.93 -41.66 3.84
C THR A 978 -30.79 -42.55 2.95
N GLU A 979 -31.96 -42.98 3.42
CA GLU A 979 -32.94 -43.79 2.68
C GLU A 979 -33.60 -43.00 1.54
N GLU A 980 -34.02 -41.76 1.81
CA GLU A 980 -34.58 -40.85 0.80
C GLU A 980 -33.57 -40.50 -0.30
N LEU A 981 -32.29 -40.36 0.04
CA LEU A 981 -31.22 -40.13 -0.93
C LEU A 981 -30.99 -41.34 -1.84
N THR A 982 -31.09 -42.58 -1.33
CA THR A 982 -31.02 -43.79 -2.15
C THR A 982 -32.23 -43.91 -3.08
N ALA A 983 -33.45 -43.68 -2.57
CA ALA A 983 -34.67 -43.72 -3.36
C ALA A 983 -34.65 -42.66 -4.49
N ALA A 984 -34.22 -41.44 -4.19
CA ALA A 984 -34.12 -40.36 -5.17
C ALA A 984 -33.08 -40.66 -6.28
N ARG A 985 -31.98 -41.35 -5.95
CA ARG A 985 -30.98 -41.80 -6.94
C ARG A 985 -31.51 -42.90 -7.84
N GLU A 986 -32.31 -43.81 -7.29
CA GLU A 986 -32.95 -44.89 -8.06
C GLU A 986 -33.97 -44.33 -9.05
N ILE A 987 -34.80 -43.38 -8.62
CA ILE A 987 -35.75 -42.67 -9.50
C ILE A 987 -35.00 -41.92 -10.62
N LEU A 988 -33.90 -41.24 -10.31
CA LEU A 988 -33.07 -40.58 -11.32
C LEU A 988 -32.46 -41.58 -12.32
N ALA A 989 -32.04 -42.76 -11.87
CA ALA A 989 -31.49 -43.80 -12.73
C ALA A 989 -32.58 -44.36 -13.68
N GLN A 990 -33.79 -44.58 -13.18
CA GLN A 990 -34.94 -45.01 -13.98
C GLN A 990 -35.34 -43.95 -15.02
N LEU A 991 -35.39 -42.67 -14.64
CA LEU A 991 -35.67 -41.56 -15.56
C LEU A 991 -34.63 -41.48 -16.69
N ARG A 992 -33.34 -41.64 -16.37
CA ARG A 992 -32.25 -41.66 -17.36
C ARG A 992 -32.34 -42.85 -18.32
N ALA A 993 -32.71 -44.02 -17.82
CA ALA A 993 -32.90 -45.20 -18.67
C ALA A 993 -34.05 -45.00 -19.67
N ARG A 994 -35.14 -44.34 -19.25
CA ARG A 994 -36.34 -44.09 -20.07
C ARG A 994 -36.18 -42.92 -21.06
N THR A 995 -35.25 -42.01 -20.80
CA THR A 995 -34.93 -40.83 -21.63
C THR A 995 -33.77 -41.03 -22.60
N ALA A 996 -33.04 -42.15 -22.51
CA ALA A 996 -31.92 -42.44 -23.39
C ALA A 996 -32.35 -42.66 -24.87
N PRO A 997 -31.59 -42.15 -25.87
CA PRO A 997 -31.84 -42.38 -27.29
C PRO A 997 -31.84 -43.87 -27.67
N PRO A 998 -32.58 -44.28 -28.73
CA PRO A 998 -32.76 -45.69 -29.09
C PRO A 998 -31.44 -46.46 -29.34
N PHE A 999 -30.36 -45.77 -29.75
CA PHE A 999 -29.02 -46.35 -29.93
C PHE A 999 -28.43 -46.98 -28.65
N TRP A 1000 -28.82 -46.51 -27.46
CA TRP A 1000 -28.24 -46.96 -26.17
C TRP A 1000 -29.09 -47.99 -25.41
N ARG A 1001 -30.29 -48.34 -25.89
CA ARG A 1001 -31.17 -49.31 -25.20
C ARG A 1001 -30.71 -50.76 -25.34
N GLY A 1002 -29.96 -51.10 -26.40
CA GLY A 1002 -29.46 -52.46 -26.66
C GLY A 1002 -28.20 -52.86 -25.88
N LEU A 1003 -27.48 -51.91 -25.26
CA LEU A 1003 -26.14 -52.15 -24.69
C LEU A 1003 -26.12 -52.47 -23.19
N ARG A 1004 -27.29 -52.62 -22.53
CA ARG A 1004 -27.36 -52.90 -21.08
C ARG A 1004 -27.93 -54.26 -20.68
N HIS A 1005 -28.20 -55.17 -21.63
CA HIS A 1005 -28.54 -56.57 -21.32
C HIS A 1005 -27.33 -57.54 -21.38
N ARG A 1006 -26.11 -57.01 -21.51
CA ARG A 1006 -24.86 -57.78 -21.32
C ARG A 1006 -23.89 -56.99 -20.46
N ASN A 1007 -24.09 -57.07 -19.15
CA ASN A 1007 -23.07 -57.17 -18.07
C ASN A 1007 -23.71 -56.91 -16.72
#